data_AF-A8SXX1-F1
#
_entry.id   AF-A8SXX1-F1
#
_cell.length_a   1.000
_cell.length_b   1.000
_cell.length_c   1.000
_cell.angle_alpha   90.00
_cell.angle_beta   90.00
_cell.angle_gamma   90.00
#
_symmetry.space_group_name_H-M   'P 1'
#
loop_
_entity.id
_entity.type
_entity.pdbx_description
1 polymer ?
#
loop_
_entity_poly.entity_id
_entity_poly.type
_entity_poly.pdbx_seq_one_letter_code
_entity_poly.pdbx_strand_id
1 'polypeptide(L)'
;VTGKQTENNPNSSTSEVRSSDDSTILNNRRNHIRNFLKPDSTEITLTAEEVLNVHQQSVLDKILKSNQTTLSLNNVVLTFASTRHLVAAASTTAPNLEGKVTYEHTTSTIAQLNSLLKSTNTAIILTSEESRNPNHQSVLNKVLNPGQNLSSEMVNISFNSSTSELKIAVASSCWTITGSEVVFNQISVTQDLSTFTKTPTDQAITVTQAESTNPTQATVNKFLQTPDTLTVGTDVTITFNANERKATLAVVANSTRAQGDNVVFTNVTVTVEKPQLNTFTHDDKNKAITITQAEVTSKDQNALNKFLKQAGSLTVNTDATIEFDTTNKKATITATPNSTQAKGNVVFTNVTVTVEKPQLNTFTHDDKNKAITITQAEVTSKDQNALNKFLKQAGSLTVNTDATIEFDTTNKKATITATPNSTQAKGNVVFTNVTVTVEKPALNTFTHDDKNKAITITQAEVTSKDQNALNKFLKQAGSLTVNTDATIEFDTTNKKATITATPNSTQAKGNVVFTNVTVEKPALNTTLTVKELGQINARTQAAVKAAMLSKNTNLQNVDQNRFTITLDTDASKNKATVTHPDFADAVEVSFSVQLKLESILTSTQRDLGKLPERSVDAVRKALLTKKNISSLTPEQQQHLKIELIENKNEADISSSDFSGTIRITFSVQSYTGLIFFVVTVLSLIIIMFV
;
A
#
# COMPACT_ATOMS: atom_id res chain seq x y z
N VAL A 1 -46.47 9.97 65.94
CA VAL A 1 -45.40 9.30 66.73
C VAL A 1 -44.36 10.37 67.05
N THR A 2 -44.48 11.12 68.15
CA THR A 2 -43.92 10.84 69.51
C THR A 2 -42.43 10.52 69.47
N GLY A 3 -41.52 11.09 70.27
CA GLY A 3 -41.63 11.86 71.52
C GLY A 3 -40.37 12.72 71.74
N LYS A 4 -40.41 13.82 72.52
CA LYS A 4 -40.42 13.88 74.02
C LYS A 4 -39.02 13.54 74.57
N GLN A 5 -38.31 14.44 75.27
CA GLN A 5 -38.40 14.81 76.71
C GLN A 5 -37.22 15.79 76.99
N THR A 6 -37.11 16.67 77.99
CA THR A 6 -37.76 17.00 79.29
C THR A 6 -37.08 18.31 79.79
N GLU A 7 -37.80 19.35 80.23
CA GLU A 7 -38.28 19.67 81.61
C GLU A 7 -37.21 20.12 82.63
N ASN A 8 -37.33 21.36 83.13
CA ASN A 8 -37.63 21.67 84.55
C ASN A 8 -37.81 23.18 84.84
N ASN A 9 -38.71 23.47 85.79
CA ASN A 9 -39.32 24.72 86.29
C ASN A 9 -38.81 25.00 87.75
N PRO A 10 -39.40 25.81 88.67
CA PRO A 10 -40.07 27.15 88.67
C PRO A 10 -39.57 28.14 89.77
N ASN A 11 -39.99 29.42 89.72
CA ASN A 11 -40.77 30.18 90.75
C ASN A 11 -40.86 31.70 90.40
N SER A 12 -42.05 32.30 90.23
CA SER A 12 -42.90 33.01 91.23
C SER A 12 -42.35 34.41 91.59
N SER A 13 -43.05 35.55 91.58
CA SER A 13 -44.47 35.90 91.83
C SER A 13 -44.86 37.26 91.23
N THR A 14 -46.17 37.48 91.12
CA THR A 14 -46.95 38.69 90.83
C THR A 14 -46.80 39.84 91.84
N SER A 15 -47.11 41.10 91.43
CA SER A 15 -48.17 41.97 92.01
C SER A 15 -48.09 43.44 91.55
N GLU A 16 -49.27 44.06 91.43
CA GLU A 16 -49.56 45.48 91.11
C GLU A 16 -49.21 46.47 92.24
N VAL A 17 -49.25 47.78 91.91
CA VAL A 17 -49.83 48.96 92.64
C VAL A 17 -48.95 50.24 92.56
N ARG A 18 -49.63 51.39 92.40
CA ARG A 18 -49.17 52.79 92.17
C ARG A 18 -48.63 53.54 93.41
N SER A 19 -47.85 54.60 93.10
CA SER A 19 -47.78 55.98 93.71
C SER A 19 -46.72 56.31 94.79
N SER A 20 -45.85 57.32 94.53
CA SER A 20 -45.70 58.61 95.30
C SER A 20 -44.38 59.44 95.01
N ASP A 21 -44.54 60.77 94.95
CA ASP A 21 -43.72 61.93 95.43
C ASP A 21 -42.39 62.51 94.83
N ASP A 22 -42.50 63.76 94.33
CA ASP A 22 -41.77 65.08 94.41
C ASP A 22 -40.22 65.37 94.54
N SER A 23 -39.71 66.27 93.66
CA SER A 23 -38.81 67.47 93.84
C SER A 23 -37.23 67.54 93.67
N THR A 24 -36.76 68.63 92.97
CA THR A 24 -35.52 69.51 93.09
C THR A 24 -34.33 69.58 92.04
N ILE A 25 -33.64 70.77 91.96
CA ILE A 25 -32.92 71.49 90.85
C ILE A 25 -31.46 71.98 91.19
N LEU A 26 -30.50 72.19 90.23
CA LEU A 26 -29.44 73.26 90.24
C LEU A 26 -28.72 73.54 88.86
N ASN A 27 -28.12 74.75 88.64
CA ASN A 27 -27.94 75.49 87.35
C ASN A 27 -26.46 75.87 86.96
N ASN A 28 -26.08 75.87 85.66
CA ASN A 28 -24.83 76.35 85.02
C ASN A 28 -25.22 77.30 83.84
N ARG A 29 -24.79 78.58 83.80
CA ARG A 29 -25.36 79.59 82.85
C ARG A 29 -24.52 79.79 81.57
N ARG A 30 -25.07 79.51 80.38
CA ARG A 30 -24.48 79.88 79.07
C ARG A 30 -25.03 81.24 78.60
N ASN A 31 -24.42 81.83 77.56
CA ASN A 31 -24.93 83.09 76.99
C ASN A 31 -26.18 82.83 76.14
N HIS A 32 -27.26 83.53 76.44
CA HIS A 32 -28.52 83.29 75.76
C HIS A 32 -28.52 83.94 74.36
N ILE A 33 -28.94 83.18 73.34
CA ILE A 33 -28.98 83.64 71.93
C ILE A 33 -29.82 84.92 71.72
N ARG A 34 -30.81 85.19 72.59
CA ARG A 34 -31.64 86.40 72.59
C ARG A 34 -30.82 87.70 72.70
N ASN A 35 -29.59 87.64 73.20
CA ASN A 35 -28.71 88.81 73.28
C ASN A 35 -28.27 89.32 71.89
N PHE A 36 -28.18 88.43 70.90
CA PHE A 36 -27.69 88.71 69.55
C PHE A 36 -28.82 89.00 68.54
N LEU A 37 -30.02 88.49 68.83
CA LEU A 37 -31.15 88.52 67.95
C LEU A 37 -32.15 89.65 68.31
N LYS A 38 -32.90 90.16 67.33
CA LYS A 38 -33.98 91.13 67.54
C LYS A 38 -35.02 90.56 68.53
N PRO A 39 -35.78 91.41 69.26
CA PRO A 39 -36.82 90.96 70.20
C PRO A 39 -37.82 89.99 69.56
N ASP A 40 -38.37 89.06 70.35
CA ASP A 40 -39.39 88.09 69.93
C ASP A 40 -40.65 88.75 69.34
N SER A 41 -40.98 89.97 69.77
CA SER A 41 -42.06 90.79 69.22
C SER A 41 -41.80 91.36 67.83
N THR A 42 -40.60 91.17 67.26
CA THR A 42 -40.24 91.72 65.95
C THR A 42 -41.03 91.03 64.85
N GLU A 43 -41.65 91.82 63.98
CA GLU A 43 -42.27 91.29 62.78
C GLU A 43 -41.19 90.91 61.76
N ILE A 44 -41.15 89.63 61.35
CA ILE A 44 -40.16 89.11 60.42
C ILE A 44 -40.86 88.78 59.10
N THR A 45 -40.49 89.47 58.03
CA THR A 45 -41.02 89.17 56.70
C THR A 45 -40.03 88.34 55.90
N LEU A 46 -40.42 87.12 55.52
CA LEU A 46 -39.63 86.20 54.71
C LEU A 46 -40.10 86.19 53.25
N THR A 47 -39.18 85.92 52.34
CA THR A 47 -39.51 85.60 50.95
C THR A 47 -40.04 84.17 50.85
N ALA A 48 -40.75 83.85 49.77
CA ALA A 48 -41.21 82.48 49.54
C ALA A 48 -40.07 81.44 49.54
N GLU A 49 -38.92 81.81 48.96
CA GLU A 49 -37.71 80.98 48.94
C GLU A 49 -37.13 80.77 50.34
N GLU A 50 -37.09 81.82 51.16
CA GLU A 50 -36.66 81.76 52.55
C GLU A 50 -37.56 80.90 53.43
N VAL A 51 -38.85 80.79 53.12
CA VAL A 51 -39.74 79.90 53.86
C VAL A 51 -39.57 78.44 53.48
N LEU A 52 -39.33 78.16 52.18
CA LEU A 52 -39.03 76.81 51.72
C LEU A 52 -37.64 76.33 52.18
N ASN A 53 -36.71 77.26 52.42
CA ASN A 53 -35.38 76.99 52.96
C ASN A 53 -35.03 77.93 54.12
N VAL A 54 -35.67 77.73 55.28
CA VAL A 54 -35.56 78.63 56.44
C VAL A 54 -34.16 78.72 57.04
N HIS A 55 -33.35 77.69 56.89
CA HIS A 55 -32.00 77.64 57.44
C HIS A 55 -30.97 78.18 56.44
N GLN A 56 -31.06 79.48 56.16
CA GLN A 56 -30.13 80.17 55.27
C GLN A 56 -29.73 81.55 55.80
N GLN A 57 -28.61 82.07 55.30
CA GLN A 57 -28.00 83.29 55.83
C GLN A 57 -28.92 84.50 55.72
N SER A 58 -29.68 84.63 54.62
CA SER A 58 -30.61 85.75 54.44
C SER A 58 -31.71 85.82 55.50
N VAL A 59 -32.14 84.68 56.03
CA VAL A 59 -33.11 84.60 57.14
C VAL A 59 -32.46 85.01 58.45
N LEU A 60 -31.23 84.55 58.70
CA LEU A 60 -30.46 84.95 59.89
C LEU A 60 -30.24 86.46 59.92
N ASP A 61 -29.87 87.06 58.79
CA ASP A 61 -29.63 88.50 58.68
C ASP A 61 -30.87 89.33 59.03
N LYS A 62 -32.08 88.82 58.75
CA LYS A 62 -33.34 89.50 59.08
C LYS A 62 -33.65 89.54 60.58
N ILE A 63 -33.14 88.59 61.35
CA ILE A 63 -33.38 88.48 62.79
C ILE A 63 -32.21 88.97 63.65
N LEU A 64 -31.07 89.35 63.05
CA LEU A 64 -29.93 89.92 63.78
C LEU A 64 -30.18 91.37 64.19
N LYS A 65 -29.71 91.78 65.39
CA LYS A 65 -29.69 93.21 65.78
C LYS A 65 -28.76 94.00 64.83
N SER A 66 -29.07 95.28 64.60
CA SER A 66 -28.24 96.15 63.75
C SER A 66 -26.78 96.18 64.25
N ASN A 67 -25.82 96.11 63.32
CA ASN A 67 -24.37 96.04 63.57
C ASN A 67 -23.85 94.79 64.33
N GLN A 68 -24.64 93.72 64.42
CA GLN A 68 -24.19 92.45 65.00
C GLN A 68 -23.62 91.50 63.93
N THR A 69 -22.31 91.25 63.95
CA THR A 69 -21.62 90.37 62.97
C THR A 69 -21.06 89.06 63.57
N THR A 70 -21.26 88.82 64.86
CA THR A 70 -20.63 87.72 65.61
C THR A 70 -21.40 86.40 65.60
N LEU A 71 -22.64 86.38 65.08
CA LEU A 71 -23.48 85.19 65.04
C LEU A 71 -23.61 84.70 63.59
N SER A 72 -23.14 83.48 63.32
CA SER A 72 -23.20 82.85 61.99
C SER A 72 -24.23 81.72 61.93
N LEU A 73 -24.60 81.31 60.72
CA LEU A 73 -25.55 80.22 60.51
C LEU A 73 -25.10 78.90 61.16
N ASN A 74 -23.79 78.67 61.31
CA ASN A 74 -23.25 77.47 61.99
C ASN A 74 -23.51 77.46 63.50
N ASN A 75 -23.81 78.61 64.12
CA ASN A 75 -24.01 78.73 65.55
C ASN A 75 -25.50 78.67 65.96
N VAL A 76 -26.39 78.66 64.97
CA VAL A 76 -27.83 78.81 65.16
C VAL A 76 -28.53 77.72 64.35
N VAL A 77 -29.66 77.22 64.81
CA VAL A 77 -30.57 76.41 64.02
C VAL A 77 -31.83 77.25 63.81
N LEU A 78 -32.14 77.51 62.54
CA LEU A 78 -33.35 78.22 62.14
C LEU A 78 -34.37 77.19 61.72
N THR A 79 -35.53 77.20 62.36
CA THR A 79 -36.64 76.27 62.11
C THR A 79 -37.96 77.01 62.28
N PHE A 80 -39.06 76.39 61.86
CA PHE A 80 -40.39 76.83 62.25
C PHE A 80 -40.92 75.93 63.36
N ALA A 81 -41.35 76.49 64.49
CA ALA A 81 -42.02 75.73 65.55
C ALA A 81 -43.53 75.55 65.30
N SER A 82 -44.10 76.40 64.44
CA SER A 82 -45.49 76.36 63.98
C SER A 82 -45.60 77.08 62.63
N THR A 83 -46.82 77.20 62.12
CA THR A 83 -47.08 77.82 60.82
C THR A 83 -46.78 79.32 60.73
N ARG A 84 -46.41 80.02 61.80
CA ARG A 84 -46.05 81.46 61.72
C ARG A 84 -44.92 81.86 62.64
N HIS A 85 -44.28 80.90 63.29
CA HIS A 85 -43.31 81.17 64.35
C HIS A 85 -41.92 80.69 63.93
N LEU A 86 -41.11 81.60 63.40
CA LEU A 86 -39.69 81.37 63.15
C LEU A 86 -38.99 81.21 64.50
N VAL A 87 -38.21 80.14 64.63
CA VAL A 87 -37.41 79.83 65.81
C VAL A 87 -35.95 79.84 65.43
N ALA A 88 -35.20 80.70 66.11
CA ALA A 88 -33.75 80.68 66.12
C ALA A 88 -33.28 80.10 67.45
N ALA A 89 -32.75 78.89 67.42
CA ALA A 89 -32.19 78.21 68.58
C ALA A 89 -30.67 78.19 68.48
N ALA A 90 -29.97 78.25 69.62
CA ALA A 90 -28.54 77.98 69.63
C ALA A 90 -28.27 76.56 69.08
N SER A 91 -27.34 76.43 68.15
CA SER A 91 -26.91 75.12 67.65
C SER A 91 -26.34 74.30 68.81
N THR A 92 -26.61 72.99 68.81
CA THR A 92 -26.01 72.05 69.78
C THR A 92 -24.49 71.97 69.66
N THR A 93 -23.94 72.44 68.54
CA THR A 93 -22.50 72.54 68.28
C THR A 93 -21.87 73.86 68.73
N ALA A 94 -22.65 74.81 69.26
CA ALA A 94 -22.17 76.08 69.80
C ALA A 94 -22.11 76.02 71.35
N PRO A 95 -20.98 75.59 71.96
CA PRO A 95 -20.91 75.24 73.39
C PRO A 95 -21.14 76.42 74.34
N ASN A 96 -20.94 77.64 73.85
CA ASN A 96 -21.04 78.90 74.59
C ASN A 96 -22.41 79.60 74.47
N LEU A 97 -23.33 79.05 73.67
CA LEU A 97 -24.66 79.63 73.44
C LEU A 97 -25.76 78.70 73.95
N GLU A 98 -26.84 79.30 74.46
CA GLU A 98 -28.04 78.56 74.82
C GLU A 98 -29.33 79.31 74.53
N GLY A 99 -30.41 78.54 74.65
CA GLY A 99 -31.77 79.02 74.52
C GLY A 99 -32.21 79.22 73.07
N LYS A 100 -33.45 79.69 72.96
CA LYS A 100 -34.15 79.92 71.70
C LYS A 100 -34.88 81.26 71.73
N VAL A 101 -35.05 81.86 70.56
CA VAL A 101 -35.98 82.97 70.34
C VAL A 101 -37.03 82.50 69.36
N THR A 102 -38.29 82.68 69.73
CA THR A 102 -39.44 82.42 68.89
C THR A 102 -40.01 83.77 68.47
N TYR A 103 -40.12 84.00 67.17
CA TYR A 103 -40.72 85.20 66.61
C TYR A 103 -42.21 84.94 66.37
N GLU A 104 -43.06 85.50 67.23
CA GLU A 104 -44.51 85.24 67.23
C GLU A 104 -45.22 85.84 65.99
N HIS A 105 -44.57 86.77 65.29
CA HIS A 105 -45.13 87.46 64.12
C HIS A 105 -44.23 87.30 62.89
N THR A 106 -44.15 86.10 62.33
CA THR A 106 -43.48 85.89 61.03
C THR A 106 -44.49 85.98 59.89
N THR A 107 -44.31 86.91 58.97
CA THR A 107 -45.07 87.04 57.73
C THR A 107 -44.23 86.54 56.55
N SER A 108 -44.85 86.02 55.49
CA SER A 108 -44.14 85.58 54.29
C SER A 108 -44.84 86.02 53.02
N THR A 109 -44.06 86.27 51.97
CA THR A 109 -44.60 86.17 50.61
C THR A 109 -44.88 84.70 50.33
N ILE A 110 -46.11 84.38 49.97
CA ILE A 110 -46.54 83.00 49.76
C ILE A 110 -46.18 82.62 48.32
N ALA A 111 -45.46 81.51 48.12
CA ALA A 111 -45.24 80.97 46.78
C ALA A 111 -46.53 80.39 46.22
N GLN A 112 -46.79 80.63 44.94
CA GLN A 112 -47.91 79.99 44.25
C GLN A 112 -47.51 78.56 43.87
N LEU A 113 -48.34 77.56 44.18
CA LEU A 113 -48.06 76.16 43.88
C LEU A 113 -47.67 75.96 42.40
N ASN A 114 -48.37 76.62 41.47
CA ASN A 114 -48.12 76.51 40.04
C ASN A 114 -46.77 77.10 39.59
N SER A 115 -46.14 78.01 40.35
CA SER A 115 -44.80 78.52 40.01
C SER A 115 -43.67 77.56 40.42
N LEU A 116 -43.95 76.64 41.35
CA LEU A 116 -42.99 75.66 41.85
C LEU A 116 -42.97 74.37 41.02
N LEU A 117 -44.05 74.10 40.30
CA LEU A 117 -44.24 72.91 39.49
C LEU A 117 -43.84 73.15 38.02
N LYS A 118 -43.41 72.08 37.35
CA LYS A 118 -43.22 72.07 35.90
C LYS A 118 -44.52 72.40 35.19
N SER A 119 -44.43 72.83 33.93
CA SER A 119 -45.62 73.04 33.08
C SER A 119 -46.50 71.79 33.06
N THR A 120 -47.82 71.96 33.13
CA THR A 120 -48.80 70.85 33.10
C THR A 120 -48.75 70.02 31.80
N ASN A 121 -48.12 70.56 30.75
CA ASN A 121 -47.83 69.86 29.49
C ASN A 121 -46.56 69.00 29.54
N THR A 122 -45.87 68.93 30.69
CA THR A 122 -44.70 68.08 30.86
C THR A 122 -45.13 66.63 30.96
N ALA A 123 -44.53 65.76 30.14
CA ALA A 123 -44.70 64.32 30.27
C ALA A 123 -44.09 63.84 31.59
N ILE A 124 -44.90 63.18 32.42
CA ILE A 124 -44.47 62.61 33.70
C ILE A 124 -44.61 61.10 33.62
N ILE A 125 -43.54 60.40 33.96
CA ILE A 125 -43.51 58.94 33.97
C ILE A 125 -43.51 58.49 35.42
N LEU A 126 -44.54 57.77 35.83
CA LEU A 126 -44.62 57.15 37.15
C LEU A 126 -44.23 55.68 37.06
N THR A 127 -43.53 55.19 38.08
CA THR A 127 -43.39 53.75 38.28
C THR A 127 -44.73 53.14 38.68
N SER A 128 -44.89 51.82 38.49
CA SER A 128 -46.06 51.10 39.01
C SER A 128 -46.24 51.29 40.52
N GLU A 129 -45.15 51.47 41.26
CA GLU A 129 -45.17 51.74 42.70
C GLU A 129 -45.63 53.17 43.00
N GLU A 130 -45.04 54.16 42.33
CA GLU A 130 -45.42 55.57 42.47
C GLU A 130 -46.87 55.85 42.07
N SER A 131 -47.42 55.14 41.08
CA SER A 131 -48.83 55.27 40.72
C SER A 131 -49.78 54.72 41.79
N ARG A 132 -49.36 53.69 42.55
CA ARG A 132 -50.12 53.12 43.67
C ARG A 132 -49.98 53.96 44.94
N ASN A 133 -48.81 54.57 45.12
CA ASN A 133 -48.46 55.42 46.24
C ASN A 133 -48.05 56.83 45.76
N PRO A 134 -49.00 57.61 45.18
CA PRO A 134 -48.69 58.89 44.54
C PRO A 134 -48.25 59.97 45.52
N ASN A 135 -48.65 59.86 46.78
CA ASN A 135 -48.26 60.80 47.83
C ASN A 135 -46.87 60.47 48.40
N HIS A 136 -45.85 60.54 47.54
CA HIS A 136 -44.47 60.23 47.86
C HIS A 136 -43.51 61.27 47.27
N GLN A 137 -42.40 61.52 47.97
CA GLN A 137 -41.42 62.54 47.57
C GLN A 137 -40.85 62.30 46.16
N SER A 138 -40.69 61.04 45.73
CA SER A 138 -40.19 60.73 44.40
C SER A 138 -41.14 61.20 43.29
N VAL A 139 -42.45 61.12 43.50
CA VAL A 139 -43.48 61.63 42.56
C VAL A 139 -43.43 63.15 42.53
N LEU A 140 -43.31 63.78 43.70
CA LEU A 140 -43.19 65.23 43.81
C LEU A 140 -41.97 65.75 43.06
N ASN A 141 -40.81 65.11 43.22
CA ASN A 141 -39.58 65.48 42.53
C ASN A 141 -39.71 65.42 41.00
N LYS A 142 -40.60 64.57 40.46
CA LYS A 142 -40.84 64.49 39.00
C LYS A 142 -41.62 65.69 38.47
N VAL A 143 -42.44 66.33 39.29
CA VAL A 143 -43.28 67.46 38.91
C VAL A 143 -42.73 68.82 39.36
N LEU A 144 -41.68 68.86 40.19
CA LEU A 144 -41.05 70.12 40.61
C LEU A 144 -40.14 70.74 39.54
N ASN A 145 -40.14 72.07 39.44
CA ASN A 145 -39.14 72.78 38.64
C ASN A 145 -37.73 72.52 39.19
N PRO A 146 -36.69 72.46 38.32
CA PRO A 146 -35.32 72.27 38.77
C PRO A 146 -34.90 73.28 39.84
N GLY A 147 -34.27 72.81 40.92
CA GLY A 147 -33.82 73.66 42.04
C GLY A 147 -34.89 74.03 43.08
N GLN A 148 -36.16 73.65 42.86
CA GLN A 148 -37.23 73.83 43.86
C GLN A 148 -37.20 72.69 44.89
N ASN A 149 -37.49 73.04 46.14
CA ASN A 149 -37.58 72.08 47.24
C ASN A 149 -38.96 72.18 47.89
N LEU A 150 -39.76 71.12 47.74
CA LEU A 150 -41.08 71.00 48.35
C LEU A 150 -41.19 69.63 48.99
N SER A 151 -41.69 69.57 50.23
CA SER A 151 -41.94 68.32 50.94
C SER A 151 -43.28 67.71 50.53
N SER A 152 -43.36 66.38 50.46
CA SER A 152 -44.62 65.64 50.28
C SER A 152 -45.62 65.83 51.40
N GLU A 153 -45.25 66.46 52.52
CA GLU A 153 -46.19 66.83 53.60
C GLU A 153 -46.92 68.17 53.34
N MET A 154 -46.37 69.01 52.46
CA MET A 154 -46.92 70.33 52.14
C MET A 154 -47.99 70.29 51.05
N VAL A 155 -48.07 69.18 50.32
CA VAL A 155 -49.01 68.96 49.22
C VAL A 155 -49.65 67.60 49.36
N ASN A 156 -50.88 67.48 48.87
CA ASN A 156 -51.52 66.20 48.65
C ASN A 156 -51.36 65.84 47.17
N ILE A 157 -50.71 64.71 46.92
CA ILE A 157 -50.54 64.18 45.56
C ILE A 157 -51.44 62.97 45.40
N SER A 158 -52.27 63.00 44.37
CA SER A 158 -53.13 61.88 44.01
C SER A 158 -53.03 61.59 42.52
N PHE A 159 -53.08 60.31 42.16
CA PHE A 159 -53.08 59.87 40.77
C PHE A 159 -54.35 59.09 40.49
N ASN A 160 -55.09 59.51 39.47
CA ASN A 160 -56.24 58.77 38.97
C ASN A 160 -55.83 58.00 37.71
N SER A 161 -55.68 56.69 37.84
CA SER A 161 -55.27 55.82 36.73
C SER A 161 -56.32 55.71 35.61
N SER A 162 -57.58 56.01 35.88
CA SER A 162 -58.66 55.95 34.87
C SER A 162 -58.68 57.20 33.98
N THR A 163 -58.31 58.36 34.51
CA THR A 163 -58.24 59.62 33.76
C THR A 163 -56.81 60.01 33.38
N SER A 164 -55.80 59.28 33.87
CA SER A 164 -54.37 59.60 33.74
C SER A 164 -54.01 61.00 34.25
N GLU A 165 -54.69 61.43 35.32
CA GLU A 165 -54.50 62.74 35.93
C GLU A 165 -53.69 62.61 37.22
N LEU A 166 -52.55 63.31 37.29
CA LEU A 166 -51.79 63.50 38.53
C LEU A 166 -52.13 64.88 39.08
N LYS A 167 -52.75 64.90 40.26
CA LYS A 167 -53.24 66.10 40.93
C LYS A 167 -52.36 66.44 42.11
N ILE A 168 -51.90 67.68 42.15
CA ILE A 168 -51.15 68.25 43.26
C ILE A 168 -51.98 69.38 43.83
N ALA A 169 -52.41 69.23 45.09
CA ALA A 169 -53.13 70.26 45.82
C ALA A 169 -52.33 70.67 47.05
N VAL A 170 -52.43 71.93 47.46
CA VAL A 170 -51.83 72.38 48.72
C VAL A 170 -52.49 71.62 49.88
N ALA A 171 -51.69 71.03 50.77
CA ALA A 171 -52.22 70.36 51.94
C ALA A 171 -52.88 71.38 52.87
N SER A 172 -53.99 71.04 53.53
CA SER A 172 -54.70 71.96 54.44
C SER A 172 -53.87 72.42 55.63
N SER A 173 -52.84 71.65 56.00
CA SER A 173 -51.82 71.98 57.02
C SER A 173 -50.74 72.92 56.51
N CYS A 174 -50.64 73.14 55.19
CA CYS A 174 -49.58 73.93 54.58
C CYS A 174 -49.93 75.42 54.57
N TRP A 175 -49.00 76.24 55.04
CA TRP A 175 -49.15 77.69 55.20
C TRP A 175 -48.15 78.48 54.36
N THR A 176 -47.15 77.79 53.79
CA THR A 176 -45.99 78.37 53.11
C THR A 176 -46.25 78.60 51.62
N ILE A 177 -47.19 77.85 51.05
CA ILE A 177 -47.61 77.92 49.65
C ILE A 177 -49.14 78.04 49.56
N THR A 178 -49.64 78.72 48.53
CA THR A 178 -51.07 78.79 48.19
C THR A 178 -51.27 78.51 46.71
N GLY A 179 -52.51 78.25 46.32
CA GLY A 179 -52.87 78.06 44.93
C GLY A 179 -53.93 76.99 44.76
N SER A 180 -54.51 76.97 43.57
CA SER A 180 -55.45 75.94 43.16
C SER A 180 -54.73 74.62 42.88
N GLU A 181 -55.50 73.53 42.85
CA GLU A 181 -55.05 72.22 42.38
C GLU A 181 -54.41 72.34 40.98
N VAL A 182 -53.24 71.75 40.82
CA VAL A 182 -52.52 71.64 39.54
C VAL A 182 -52.68 70.22 39.03
N VAL A 183 -53.17 70.07 37.79
CA VAL A 183 -53.44 68.78 37.17
C VAL A 183 -52.48 68.57 36.00
N PHE A 184 -51.70 67.50 36.07
CA PHE A 184 -50.89 67.01 34.96
C PHE A 184 -51.63 65.90 34.23
N ASN A 185 -51.80 66.06 32.91
CA ASN A 185 -52.60 65.16 32.08
C ASN A 185 -51.76 64.27 31.15
N GLN A 186 -50.45 64.49 31.10
CA GLN A 186 -49.52 63.68 30.29
C GLN A 186 -48.78 62.67 31.19
N ILE A 187 -49.56 61.81 31.84
CA ILE A 187 -49.02 60.79 32.74
C ILE A 187 -48.92 59.45 32.03
N SER A 188 -47.75 58.84 32.09
CA SER A 188 -47.53 57.46 31.69
C SER A 188 -47.08 56.65 32.90
N VAL A 189 -47.54 55.41 33.00
CA VAL A 189 -47.14 54.48 34.07
C VAL A 189 -46.35 53.34 33.44
N THR A 190 -45.12 53.13 33.88
CA THR A 190 -44.33 51.98 33.47
C THR A 190 -44.93 50.70 34.05
N GLN A 191 -44.94 49.63 33.26
CA GLN A 191 -45.36 48.31 33.72
C GLN A 191 -44.14 47.40 33.90
N ASP A 192 -44.29 46.36 34.70
CA ASP A 192 -43.23 45.36 34.88
C ASP A 192 -42.91 44.67 33.55
N LEU A 193 -41.63 44.46 33.23
CA LEU A 193 -41.17 43.84 31.99
C LEU A 193 -41.86 42.50 31.73
N SER A 194 -42.16 41.74 32.80
CA SER A 194 -42.84 40.46 32.72
C SER A 194 -44.26 40.54 32.12
N THR A 195 -44.94 41.69 32.19
CA THR A 195 -46.29 41.86 31.61
C THR A 195 -46.27 41.96 30.09
N PHE A 196 -45.13 42.31 29.50
CA PHE A 196 -44.96 42.43 28.05
C PHE A 196 -44.41 41.16 27.41
N THR A 197 -43.75 40.30 28.18
CA THR A 197 -43.02 39.13 27.66
C THR A 197 -43.86 37.87 27.64
N LYS A 198 -43.63 36.98 26.68
CA LYS A 198 -44.14 35.61 26.70
C LYS A 198 -43.64 34.87 27.95
N THR A 199 -44.34 33.81 28.35
CA THR A 199 -43.91 32.94 29.45
C THR A 199 -42.53 32.33 29.14
N PRO A 200 -41.51 32.52 30.00
CA PRO A 200 -40.12 32.16 29.66
C PRO A 200 -39.82 30.67 29.47
N THR A 201 -40.71 29.78 29.94
CA THR A 201 -40.51 28.32 29.96
C THR A 201 -41.28 27.55 28.89
N ASP A 202 -42.36 28.11 28.32
CA ASP A 202 -43.39 27.28 27.67
C ASP A 202 -43.29 27.26 26.14
N GLN A 203 -42.51 28.15 25.53
CA GLN A 203 -42.41 28.25 24.07
C GLN A 203 -40.96 28.22 23.58
N ALA A 204 -40.69 27.31 22.65
CA ALA A 204 -39.43 27.30 21.91
C ALA A 204 -39.39 28.53 20.99
N ILE A 205 -38.49 29.47 21.28
CA ILE A 205 -38.29 30.67 20.46
C ILE A 205 -37.10 30.42 19.54
N THR A 206 -37.31 30.63 18.23
CA THR A 206 -36.26 30.46 17.23
C THR A 206 -35.83 31.82 16.67
N VAL A 207 -34.53 32.07 16.70
CA VAL A 207 -33.89 33.26 16.12
C VAL A 207 -32.75 32.83 15.20
N THR A 208 -32.43 33.63 14.19
CA THR A 208 -31.27 33.37 13.34
C THR A 208 -29.97 33.81 14.01
N GLN A 209 -28.84 33.30 13.52
CA GLN A 209 -27.53 33.77 13.98
C GLN A 209 -27.38 35.30 13.80
N ALA A 210 -27.87 35.85 12.69
CA ALA A 210 -27.83 37.29 12.42
C ALA A 210 -28.66 38.09 13.45
N GLU A 211 -29.87 37.61 13.76
CA GLU A 211 -30.74 38.21 14.79
C GLU A 211 -30.11 38.12 16.20
N SER A 212 -29.36 37.05 16.49
CA SER A 212 -28.67 36.87 17.76
C SER A 212 -27.48 37.83 17.94
N THR A 213 -26.80 38.21 16.86
CA THR A 213 -25.64 39.13 16.92
C THR A 213 -26.03 40.59 16.78
N ASN A 214 -27.09 40.89 16.03
CA ASN A 214 -27.56 42.25 15.81
C ASN A 214 -29.09 42.30 15.96
N PRO A 215 -29.60 42.36 17.20
CA PRO A 215 -31.03 42.29 17.47
C PRO A 215 -31.78 43.48 16.87
N THR A 216 -32.84 43.20 16.13
CA THR A 216 -33.72 44.23 15.55
C THR A 216 -35.07 44.24 16.27
N GLN A 217 -35.97 45.17 15.91
CA GLN A 217 -37.34 45.19 16.45
C GLN A 217 -38.06 43.86 16.18
N ALA A 218 -37.86 43.26 15.00
CA ALA A 218 -38.43 41.96 14.66
C ALA A 218 -37.91 40.85 15.59
N THR A 219 -36.65 40.94 16.04
CA THR A 219 -36.07 40.00 17.01
C THR A 219 -36.75 40.11 18.36
N VAL A 220 -36.90 41.33 18.90
CA VAL A 220 -37.58 41.54 20.20
C VAL A 220 -39.05 41.13 20.15
N ASN A 221 -39.76 41.41 19.06
CA ASN A 221 -41.17 41.03 18.89
C ASN A 221 -41.42 39.52 19.05
N LYS A 222 -40.40 38.66 18.83
CA LYS A 222 -40.52 37.20 19.08
C LYS A 222 -40.66 36.85 20.56
N PHE A 223 -40.21 37.72 21.46
CA PHE A 223 -40.22 37.54 22.92
C PHE A 223 -41.39 38.25 23.61
N LEU A 224 -42.07 39.16 22.92
CA LEU A 224 -43.22 39.90 23.44
C LEU A 224 -44.52 39.10 23.24
N GLN A 225 -45.47 39.24 24.18
CA GLN A 225 -46.81 38.65 24.05
C GLN A 225 -47.57 39.28 22.87
N THR A 226 -47.42 40.59 22.71
CA THR A 226 -47.98 41.37 21.59
C THR A 226 -46.82 42.09 20.90
N PRO A 227 -46.65 41.95 19.57
CA PRO A 227 -45.60 42.65 18.83
C PRO A 227 -45.68 44.17 19.00
N ASP A 228 -44.54 44.85 18.95
CA ASP A 228 -44.40 46.31 18.98
C ASP A 228 -44.91 47.00 20.27
N THR A 229 -45.14 46.24 21.36
CA THR A 229 -45.45 46.81 22.67
C THR A 229 -44.25 47.42 23.40
N LEU A 230 -43.03 47.06 23.01
CA LEU A 230 -41.77 47.63 23.50
C LEU A 230 -40.81 47.84 22.33
N THR A 231 -40.08 48.95 22.32
CA THR A 231 -39.13 49.30 21.27
C THR A 231 -37.70 48.91 21.67
N VAL A 232 -36.98 48.19 20.79
CA VAL A 232 -35.58 47.80 21.02
C VAL A 232 -34.66 49.03 21.06
N GLY A 233 -33.73 49.06 22.02
CA GLY A 233 -32.80 50.17 22.24
C GLY A 233 -33.39 51.36 22.99
N THR A 234 -34.71 51.56 22.94
CA THR A 234 -35.42 52.62 23.67
C THR A 234 -36.01 52.11 24.98
N ASP A 235 -36.73 50.98 24.94
CA ASP A 235 -37.39 50.39 26.12
C ASP A 235 -36.63 49.18 26.66
N VAL A 236 -36.10 48.34 25.77
CA VAL A 236 -35.45 47.09 26.13
C VAL A 236 -34.23 46.80 25.25
N THR A 237 -33.30 46.04 25.80
CA THR A 237 -32.22 45.37 25.07
C THR A 237 -32.35 43.86 25.25
N ILE A 238 -31.85 43.11 24.27
CA ILE A 238 -31.81 41.64 24.34
C ILE A 238 -30.39 41.13 24.15
N THR A 239 -29.98 40.20 24.99
CA THR A 239 -28.69 39.52 24.89
C THR A 239 -28.91 38.02 24.77
N PHE A 240 -28.18 37.38 23.86
CA PHE A 240 -28.27 35.95 23.60
C PHE A 240 -27.04 35.21 24.15
N ASN A 241 -27.28 34.13 24.88
CA ASN A 241 -26.27 33.15 25.25
C ASN A 241 -26.60 31.84 24.53
N ALA A 242 -26.04 31.68 23.33
CA ALA A 242 -26.28 30.51 22.49
C ALA A 242 -25.85 29.19 23.15
N ASN A 243 -24.77 29.21 23.94
CA ASN A 243 -24.24 28.03 24.64
C ASN A 243 -25.22 27.50 25.68
N GLU A 244 -25.94 28.40 26.35
CA GLU A 244 -26.93 28.05 27.37
C GLU A 244 -28.36 27.96 26.83
N ARG A 245 -28.56 28.18 25.52
CA ARG A 245 -29.89 28.27 24.88
C ARG A 245 -30.80 29.31 25.55
N LYS A 246 -30.18 30.41 26.00
CA LYS A 246 -30.86 31.49 26.74
C LYS A 246 -30.87 32.80 25.97
N ALA A 247 -31.93 33.58 26.17
CA ALA A 247 -31.95 35.00 25.86
C ALA A 247 -32.42 35.80 27.08
N THR A 248 -31.79 36.93 27.33
CA THR A 248 -32.14 37.83 28.45
C THR A 248 -32.65 39.14 27.88
N LEU A 249 -33.89 39.49 28.21
CA LEU A 249 -34.47 40.79 27.91
C LEU A 249 -34.30 41.69 29.14
N ALA A 250 -33.72 42.87 28.96
CA ALA A 250 -33.41 43.81 30.02
C ALA A 250 -34.00 45.19 29.68
N VAL A 251 -34.53 45.88 30.69
CA VAL A 251 -35.07 47.24 30.53
C VAL A 251 -33.93 48.23 30.33
N VAL A 252 -34.08 49.14 29.36
CA VAL A 252 -33.15 50.25 29.12
C VAL A 252 -33.34 51.32 30.20
N ALA A 253 -32.24 51.91 30.68
CA ALA A 253 -32.30 53.02 31.61
C ALA A 253 -33.14 54.18 31.05
N ASN A 254 -34.16 54.60 31.81
CA ASN A 254 -35.15 55.62 31.43
C ASN A 254 -36.24 55.18 30.42
N SER A 255 -36.50 53.88 30.25
CA SER A 255 -37.71 53.46 29.52
C SER A 255 -38.95 54.11 30.13
N THR A 256 -39.85 54.58 29.26
CA THR A 256 -41.11 55.20 29.65
C THR A 256 -42.26 54.20 29.74
N ARG A 257 -42.02 52.94 29.35
CA ARG A 257 -43.03 51.88 29.20
C ARG A 257 -42.78 50.68 30.11
N ALA A 258 -41.53 50.28 30.30
CA ALA A 258 -41.16 49.08 31.05
C ALA A 258 -40.28 49.41 32.27
N GLN A 259 -40.34 48.56 33.29
CA GLN A 259 -39.50 48.58 34.49
C GLN A 259 -39.32 47.16 35.05
N GLY A 260 -38.49 46.98 36.08
CA GLY A 260 -38.34 45.70 36.80
C GLY A 260 -37.13 44.88 36.37
N ASP A 261 -37.09 43.63 36.82
CA ASP A 261 -35.97 42.71 36.64
C ASP A 261 -35.88 42.15 35.22
N ASN A 262 -34.71 41.61 34.89
CA ASN A 262 -34.46 40.96 33.61
C ASN A 262 -35.32 39.70 33.45
N VAL A 263 -35.86 39.48 32.25
CA VAL A 263 -36.59 38.26 31.89
C VAL A 263 -35.67 37.32 31.13
N VAL A 264 -35.47 36.10 31.65
CA VAL A 264 -34.58 35.08 31.07
C VAL A 264 -35.39 33.95 30.43
N PHE A 265 -35.31 33.85 29.11
CA PHE A 265 -35.90 32.76 28.33
C PHE A 265 -34.91 31.60 28.24
N THR A 266 -35.33 30.37 28.55
CA THR A 266 -34.43 29.19 28.63
C THR A 266 -34.60 28.18 27.50
N ASN A 267 -35.51 28.45 26.55
CA ASN A 267 -35.77 27.58 25.40
C ASN A 267 -35.58 28.34 24.08
N VAL A 268 -34.41 28.98 23.94
CA VAL A 268 -34.06 29.77 22.74
C VAL A 268 -33.12 28.97 21.87
N THR A 269 -33.50 28.80 20.60
CA THR A 269 -32.67 28.12 19.60
C THR A 269 -32.18 29.13 18.58
N VAL A 270 -30.85 29.23 18.44
CA VAL A 270 -30.22 30.04 17.39
C VAL A 270 -29.99 29.15 16.17
N THR A 271 -30.68 29.44 15.07
CA THR A 271 -30.51 28.73 13.80
C THR A 271 -29.51 29.46 12.92
N VAL A 272 -28.48 28.75 12.47
CA VAL A 272 -27.59 29.24 11.41
C VAL A 272 -28.31 28.97 10.09
N GLU A 273 -28.71 30.02 9.38
CA GLU A 273 -29.22 29.87 8.01
C GLU A 273 -28.03 29.58 7.09
N LYS A 274 -27.74 28.30 6.89
CA LYS A 274 -26.64 27.86 6.05
C LYS A 274 -27.08 27.87 4.58
N PRO A 275 -26.29 28.42 3.65
CA PRO A 275 -26.49 28.24 2.22
C PRO A 275 -26.54 26.75 1.84
N GLN A 276 -27.30 26.43 0.79
CA GLN A 276 -27.30 25.07 0.21
C GLN A 276 -25.93 24.79 -0.44
N LEU A 277 -25.45 23.54 -0.37
CA LEU A 277 -24.15 23.13 -0.92
C LEU A 277 -23.95 23.50 -2.40
N ASN A 278 -25.04 23.56 -3.19
CA ASN A 278 -25.01 23.99 -4.59
C ASN A 278 -24.51 25.43 -4.80
N THR A 279 -24.48 26.26 -3.76
CA THR A 279 -23.90 27.60 -3.82
C THR A 279 -22.37 27.57 -3.86
N PHE A 280 -21.75 26.53 -3.29
CA PHE A 280 -20.29 26.34 -3.20
C PHE A 280 -19.74 25.42 -4.29
N THR A 281 -20.54 24.47 -4.78
CA THR A 281 -20.12 23.47 -5.78
C THR A 281 -20.40 23.93 -7.21
N HIS A 282 -19.71 23.39 -8.21
CA HIS A 282 -19.97 23.69 -9.63
C HIS A 282 -21.47 23.60 -9.99
N ASP A 283 -21.95 24.56 -10.81
CA ASP A 283 -23.37 24.63 -11.21
C ASP A 283 -23.78 23.49 -12.15
N ASP A 284 -22.86 23.09 -13.04
CA ASP A 284 -23.05 21.94 -13.93
C ASP A 284 -22.67 20.63 -13.21
N LYS A 285 -23.70 19.91 -12.75
CA LYS A 285 -23.57 18.62 -12.07
C LYS A 285 -23.13 17.48 -13.00
N ASN A 286 -23.19 17.69 -14.32
CA ASN A 286 -22.74 16.75 -15.34
C ASN A 286 -21.36 17.12 -15.92
N LYS A 287 -20.73 18.18 -15.41
CA LYS A 287 -19.37 18.57 -15.78
C LYS A 287 -18.44 17.37 -15.62
N ALA A 288 -17.65 17.09 -16.65
CA ALA A 288 -16.64 16.05 -16.59
C ALA A 288 -15.59 16.43 -15.54
N ILE A 289 -15.50 15.64 -14.47
CA ILE A 289 -14.54 15.83 -13.38
C ILE A 289 -13.66 14.60 -13.31
N THR A 290 -12.35 14.81 -13.44
CA THR A 290 -11.35 13.73 -13.36
C THR A 290 -10.70 13.74 -11.98
N ILE A 291 -10.81 12.63 -11.26
CA ILE A 291 -10.18 12.39 -9.96
C ILE A 291 -9.21 11.23 -10.05
N THR A 292 -8.23 11.16 -9.15
CA THR A 292 -7.29 10.04 -9.07
C THR A 292 -7.80 8.96 -8.13
N GLN A 293 -7.31 7.72 -8.29
CA GLN A 293 -7.60 6.65 -7.33
C GLN A 293 -7.13 6.98 -5.90
N ALA A 294 -6.05 7.77 -5.76
CA ALA A 294 -5.57 8.24 -4.47
C ALA A 294 -6.56 9.22 -3.82
N GLU A 295 -7.16 10.13 -4.60
CA GLU A 295 -8.21 11.05 -4.15
C GLU A 295 -9.51 10.33 -3.78
N VAL A 296 -9.85 9.23 -4.48
CA VAL A 296 -11.00 8.37 -4.13
C VAL A 296 -10.82 7.73 -2.75
N THR A 297 -9.59 7.31 -2.43
CA THR A 297 -9.27 6.60 -1.20
C THR A 297 -9.10 7.58 -0.02
N SER A 298 -8.33 8.64 -0.23
CA SER A 298 -8.03 9.64 0.81
C SER A 298 -9.20 10.56 1.13
N LYS A 299 -10.05 10.86 0.13
CA LYS A 299 -11.16 11.82 0.23
C LYS A 299 -10.69 13.15 0.82
N ASP A 300 -9.51 13.59 0.39
CA ASP A 300 -8.82 14.74 0.96
C ASP A 300 -9.36 16.08 0.41
N GLN A 301 -8.73 17.17 0.84
CA GLN A 301 -9.09 18.51 0.39
C GLN A 301 -8.89 18.71 -1.12
N ASN A 302 -7.89 18.04 -1.72
CA ASN A 302 -7.66 18.11 -3.17
C ASN A 302 -8.83 17.48 -3.93
N ALA A 303 -9.31 16.33 -3.45
CA ALA A 303 -10.49 15.65 -3.98
C ALA A 303 -11.73 16.56 -3.91
N LEU A 304 -12.00 17.19 -2.75
CA LEU A 304 -13.14 18.09 -2.57
C LEU A 304 -13.04 19.33 -3.46
N ASN A 305 -11.86 19.96 -3.55
CA ASN A 305 -11.64 21.19 -4.30
C ASN A 305 -12.02 21.08 -5.79
N LYS A 306 -11.94 19.90 -6.39
CA LYS A 306 -12.32 19.65 -7.80
C LYS A 306 -13.81 19.85 -8.10
N PHE A 307 -14.63 19.88 -7.06
CA PHE A 307 -16.08 20.04 -7.17
C PHE A 307 -16.55 21.42 -6.72
N LEU A 308 -15.69 22.22 -6.09
CA LEU A 308 -16.00 23.56 -5.60
C LEU A 308 -15.84 24.59 -6.72
N LYS A 309 -16.69 25.63 -6.73
CA LYS A 309 -16.53 26.81 -7.60
C LYS A 309 -15.21 27.53 -7.32
N GLN A 310 -14.83 27.59 -6.04
CA GLN A 310 -13.61 28.18 -5.55
C GLN A 310 -12.93 27.19 -4.59
N ALA A 311 -11.68 26.82 -4.87
CA ALA A 311 -10.90 25.94 -4.01
C ALA A 311 -10.78 26.52 -2.59
N GLY A 312 -10.96 25.69 -1.56
CA GLY A 312 -10.92 26.10 -0.17
C GLY A 312 -12.18 26.80 0.35
N SER A 313 -13.23 26.97 -0.46
CA SER A 313 -14.51 27.53 0.01
C SER A 313 -15.25 26.65 1.01
N LEU A 314 -14.90 25.35 1.09
CA LEU A 314 -15.34 24.41 2.11
C LEU A 314 -14.16 23.54 2.52
N THR A 315 -14.07 23.21 3.80
CA THR A 315 -13.04 22.33 4.38
C THR A 315 -13.57 20.92 4.54
N VAL A 316 -12.79 19.92 4.14
CA VAL A 316 -13.17 18.52 4.26
C VAL A 316 -13.29 18.08 5.73
N ASN A 317 -14.30 17.26 6.04
CA ASN A 317 -14.69 16.78 7.38
C ASN A 317 -15.14 17.84 8.39
N THR A 318 -14.76 19.11 8.20
CA THR A 318 -15.27 20.24 8.98
C THR A 318 -16.58 20.75 8.39
N ASP A 319 -16.59 21.10 7.10
CA ASP A 319 -17.74 21.71 6.43
C ASP A 319 -18.52 20.71 5.55
N ALA A 320 -17.81 19.79 4.88
CA ALA A 320 -18.41 18.79 3.99
C ALA A 320 -17.58 17.50 3.92
N THR A 321 -18.24 16.39 3.60
CA THR A 321 -17.60 15.10 3.26
C THR A 321 -17.89 14.76 1.80
N ILE A 322 -17.00 14.00 1.17
CA ILE A 322 -17.16 13.52 -0.19
C ILE A 322 -17.15 11.99 -0.24
N GLU A 323 -18.05 11.43 -1.03
CA GLU A 323 -18.16 10.00 -1.28
C GLU A 323 -18.17 9.72 -2.78
N PHE A 324 -17.36 8.76 -3.22
CA PHE A 324 -17.22 8.40 -4.62
C PHE A 324 -17.88 7.05 -4.88
N ASP A 325 -18.80 7.04 -5.83
CA ASP A 325 -19.38 5.83 -6.41
C ASP A 325 -18.76 5.65 -7.80
N THR A 326 -17.64 4.95 -7.82
CA THR A 326 -16.85 4.73 -9.04
C THR A 326 -17.59 3.85 -10.06
N THR A 327 -18.49 3.00 -9.60
CA THR A 327 -19.31 2.12 -10.45
C THR A 327 -20.30 2.94 -11.28
N ASN A 328 -20.98 3.90 -10.62
CA ASN A 328 -21.96 4.75 -11.28
C ASN A 328 -21.38 6.08 -11.77
N LYS A 329 -20.05 6.26 -11.72
CA LYS A 329 -19.34 7.51 -12.10
C LYS A 329 -19.86 8.74 -11.36
N LYS A 330 -20.19 8.57 -10.08
CA LYS A 330 -20.79 9.62 -9.24
C LYS A 330 -19.87 10.05 -8.11
N ALA A 331 -19.99 11.32 -7.71
CA ALA A 331 -19.49 11.80 -6.43
C ALA A 331 -20.60 12.53 -5.69
N THR A 332 -20.77 12.24 -4.41
CA THR A 332 -21.74 12.90 -3.53
C THR A 332 -20.98 13.73 -2.51
N ILE A 333 -21.28 15.02 -2.46
CA ILE A 333 -20.79 15.93 -1.43
C ILE A 333 -21.93 16.17 -0.44
N THR A 334 -21.67 15.96 0.84
CA THR A 334 -22.67 16.10 1.90
C THR A 334 -22.13 17.07 2.94
N ALA A 335 -22.94 18.05 3.35
CA ALA A 335 -22.55 18.96 4.42
C ALA A 335 -22.49 18.18 5.73
N THR A 336 -21.44 18.40 6.53
CA THR A 336 -21.33 17.72 7.82
C THR A 336 -22.44 18.22 8.75
N PRO A 337 -22.92 17.40 9.73
CA PRO A 337 -23.96 17.85 10.67
C PRO A 337 -23.58 19.12 11.44
N ASN A 338 -22.28 19.27 11.73
CA ASN A 338 -21.71 20.37 12.49
C ASN A 338 -21.16 21.51 11.61
N SER A 339 -21.26 21.41 10.28
CA SER A 339 -20.81 22.45 9.35
C SER A 339 -21.45 23.78 9.71
N THR A 340 -20.69 24.86 9.89
CA THR A 340 -21.27 26.20 10.06
C THR A 340 -21.51 26.90 8.72
N GLN A 341 -20.96 26.35 7.62
CA GLN A 341 -20.93 27.02 6.32
C GLN A 341 -21.98 26.54 5.32
N ALA A 342 -22.42 25.28 5.37
CA ALA A 342 -23.31 24.73 4.33
C ALA A 342 -24.33 23.72 4.88
N LYS A 343 -25.39 23.47 4.10
CA LYS A 343 -26.38 22.39 4.33
C LYS A 343 -26.71 21.63 3.03
N GLY A 344 -27.29 20.44 3.19
CA GLY A 344 -27.78 19.60 2.10
C GLY A 344 -26.73 18.67 1.51
N ASN A 345 -26.97 18.20 0.29
CA ASN A 345 -26.04 17.38 -0.49
C ASN A 345 -26.09 17.75 -1.98
N VAL A 346 -25.03 17.42 -2.71
CA VAL A 346 -24.92 17.59 -4.16
C VAL A 346 -24.32 16.33 -4.76
N VAL A 347 -24.93 15.85 -5.85
CA VAL A 347 -24.46 14.67 -6.60
C VAL A 347 -23.96 15.13 -7.96
N PHE A 348 -22.74 14.73 -8.29
CA PHE A 348 -22.11 14.83 -9.60
C PHE A 348 -22.16 13.47 -10.30
N THR A 349 -22.40 13.43 -11.61
CA THR A 349 -22.73 12.20 -12.35
C THR A 349 -21.74 11.84 -13.47
N ASN A 350 -20.76 12.70 -13.72
CA ASN A 350 -19.73 12.50 -14.75
C ASN A 350 -18.32 12.53 -14.15
N VAL A 351 -18.13 11.73 -13.10
CA VAL A 351 -16.87 11.63 -12.36
C VAL A 351 -16.08 10.45 -12.88
N THR A 352 -14.93 10.73 -13.48
CA THR A 352 -14.04 9.70 -14.02
C THR A 352 -12.84 9.53 -13.11
N VAL A 353 -12.54 8.29 -12.72
CA VAL A 353 -11.35 7.97 -11.94
C VAL A 353 -10.20 7.61 -12.88
N THR A 354 -9.10 8.35 -12.79
CA THR A 354 -7.83 7.98 -13.41
C THR A 354 -6.94 7.29 -12.40
N VAL A 355 -6.36 6.17 -12.81
CA VAL A 355 -5.28 5.53 -12.05
C VAL A 355 -3.99 6.06 -12.64
N GLU A 356 -3.33 6.98 -11.94
CA GLU A 356 -2.00 7.43 -12.34
C GLU A 356 -0.97 6.33 -11.97
N LYS A 357 -0.74 5.43 -12.93
CA LYS A 357 0.16 4.30 -12.73
C LYS A 357 1.60 4.70 -13.05
N PRO A 358 2.59 4.36 -12.20
CA PRO A 358 4.00 4.49 -12.53
C PRO A 358 4.38 3.63 -13.76
N GLN A 359 5.43 4.05 -14.48
CA GLN A 359 5.96 3.30 -15.63
C GLN A 359 6.65 2.02 -15.16
N LEU A 360 6.58 0.94 -15.95
CA LEU A 360 7.14 -0.38 -15.56
C LEU A 360 8.63 -0.33 -15.21
N ASN A 361 9.39 0.57 -15.82
CA ASN A 361 10.82 0.78 -15.55
C ASN A 361 11.13 1.12 -14.07
N THR A 362 10.14 1.59 -13.30
CA THR A 362 10.29 1.84 -11.86
C THR A 362 10.36 0.54 -11.05
N PHE A 363 9.77 -0.56 -11.54
CA PHE A 363 9.71 -1.87 -10.88
C PHE A 363 10.75 -2.87 -11.38
N THR A 364 11.21 -2.71 -12.63
CA THR A 364 12.16 -3.62 -13.28
C THR A 364 13.62 -3.17 -13.07
N HIS A 365 14.60 -4.08 -13.20
CA HIS A 365 16.02 -3.71 -13.16
C HIS A 365 16.36 -2.51 -14.06
N ASP A 366 17.20 -1.61 -13.57
CA ASP A 366 17.58 -0.37 -14.27
C ASP A 366 18.46 -0.65 -15.50
N ASP A 367 19.36 -1.63 -15.37
CA ASP A 367 20.20 -2.11 -16.47
C ASP A 367 19.46 -3.14 -17.32
N LYS A 368 18.93 -2.70 -18.46
CA LYS A 368 18.21 -3.54 -19.43
C LYS A 368 19.11 -4.52 -20.19
N ASN A 369 20.43 -4.33 -20.11
CA ASN A 369 21.44 -5.20 -20.73
C ASN A 369 22.09 -6.15 -19.71
N LYS A 370 21.68 -6.10 -18.44
CA LYS A 370 22.12 -7.02 -17.40
C LYS A 370 21.88 -8.45 -17.87
N ALA A 371 22.91 -9.29 -17.74
CA ALA A 371 22.79 -10.71 -18.04
C ALA A 371 21.81 -11.36 -17.08
N ILE A 372 20.70 -11.88 -17.61
CA ILE A 372 19.67 -12.57 -16.83
C ILE A 372 19.55 -13.99 -17.36
N THR A 373 19.69 -14.96 -16.46
CA THR A 373 19.58 -16.39 -16.78
C THR A 373 18.23 -16.94 -16.36
N ILE A 374 17.52 -17.52 -17.31
CA ILE A 374 16.22 -18.17 -17.12
C ILE A 374 16.29 -19.64 -17.55
N THR A 375 15.40 -20.47 -17.02
CA THR A 375 15.29 -21.87 -17.40
C THR A 375 14.33 -22.05 -18.56
N GLN A 376 14.47 -23.15 -19.30
CA GLN A 376 13.50 -23.49 -20.35
C GLN A 376 12.08 -23.68 -19.79
N ALA A 377 11.95 -24.17 -18.55
CA ALA A 377 10.67 -24.28 -17.86
C ALA A 377 10.02 -22.91 -17.64
N GLU A 378 10.79 -21.92 -17.17
CA GLU A 378 10.32 -20.53 -16.96
C GLU A 378 9.94 -19.83 -18.28
N VAL A 379 10.60 -20.16 -19.39
CA VAL A 379 10.22 -19.66 -20.73
C VAL A 379 8.83 -20.16 -21.14
N THR A 380 8.52 -21.42 -20.82
CA THR A 380 7.23 -22.05 -21.16
C THR A 380 6.12 -21.63 -20.19
N SER A 381 6.39 -21.66 -18.87
CA SER A 381 5.39 -21.37 -17.84
C SER A 381 5.06 -19.88 -17.76
N LYS A 382 6.05 -19.00 -18.03
CA LYS A 382 5.94 -17.54 -17.89
C LYS A 382 5.38 -17.16 -16.51
N ASP A 383 5.79 -17.91 -15.49
CA ASP A 383 5.24 -17.81 -14.14
C ASP A 383 5.86 -16.66 -13.33
N GLN A 384 5.47 -16.57 -12.05
CA GLN A 384 5.96 -15.54 -11.14
C GLN A 384 7.48 -15.64 -10.90
N ASN A 385 8.07 -16.83 -10.92
CA ASN A 385 9.52 -16.98 -10.77
C ASN A 385 10.25 -16.40 -11.97
N ALA A 386 9.72 -16.65 -13.17
CA ALA A 386 10.22 -16.06 -14.41
C ALA A 386 10.18 -14.52 -14.37
N LEU A 387 9.04 -13.94 -13.97
CA LEU A 387 8.87 -12.48 -13.85
C LEU A 387 9.81 -11.88 -12.79
N ASN A 388 9.92 -12.50 -11.61
CA ASN A 388 10.68 -11.99 -10.48
C ASN A 388 12.16 -11.74 -10.82
N LYS A 389 12.76 -12.50 -11.74
CA LYS A 389 14.16 -12.33 -12.18
C LYS A 389 14.45 -10.98 -12.85
N PHE A 390 13.41 -10.28 -13.28
CA PHE A 390 13.53 -8.99 -13.96
C PHE A 390 13.10 -7.81 -13.09
N LEU A 391 12.50 -8.08 -11.92
CA LEU A 391 12.06 -7.06 -10.98
C LEU A 391 13.20 -6.64 -10.05
N LYS A 392 13.21 -5.37 -9.61
CA LYS A 392 14.15 -4.87 -8.58
C LYS A 392 13.94 -5.58 -7.25
N GLN A 393 12.69 -5.90 -6.94
CA GLN A 393 12.25 -6.59 -5.74
C GLN A 393 11.27 -7.68 -6.14
N ALA A 394 11.53 -8.92 -5.74
CA ALA A 394 10.63 -10.05 -6.02
C ALA A 394 9.25 -9.80 -5.42
N GLY A 395 8.19 -10.09 -6.19
CA GLY A 395 6.80 -9.89 -5.78
C GLY A 395 6.28 -8.44 -5.89
N SER A 396 7.06 -7.48 -6.39
CA SER A 396 6.59 -6.09 -6.58
C SER A 396 5.52 -5.97 -7.67
N LEU A 397 5.41 -6.94 -8.57
CA LEU A 397 4.35 -7.09 -9.56
C LEU A 397 3.91 -8.55 -9.62
N THR A 398 2.60 -8.78 -9.75
CA THR A 398 2.00 -10.11 -9.90
C THR A 398 1.81 -10.45 -11.38
N VAL A 399 2.23 -11.65 -11.78
CA VAL A 399 2.09 -12.11 -13.17
C VAL A 399 0.62 -12.28 -13.56
N ASN A 400 0.27 -11.89 -14.79
CA ASN A 400 -1.09 -11.87 -15.36
C ASN A 400 -2.10 -10.91 -14.69
N THR A 401 -1.87 -10.50 -13.45
CA THR A 401 -2.65 -9.45 -12.78
C THR A 401 -2.07 -8.07 -13.09
N ASP A 402 -0.78 -7.86 -12.81
CA ASP A 402 -0.12 -6.56 -12.95
C ASP A 402 0.73 -6.46 -14.22
N ALA A 403 1.39 -7.55 -14.63
CA ALA A 403 2.22 -7.60 -15.82
C ALA A 403 2.28 -9.01 -16.44
N THR A 404 2.55 -9.09 -17.74
CA THR A 404 2.91 -10.33 -18.45
C THR A 404 4.35 -10.27 -18.91
N ILE A 405 4.97 -11.44 -19.13
CA ILE A 405 6.32 -11.56 -19.68
C ILE A 405 6.33 -12.45 -20.92
N GLU A 406 7.02 -12.00 -21.96
CA GLU A 406 7.22 -12.74 -23.21
C GLU A 406 8.73 -12.92 -23.46
N PHE A 407 9.13 -14.13 -23.88
CA PHE A 407 10.52 -14.45 -24.15
C PHE A 407 10.73 -14.64 -25.64
N ASP A 408 11.70 -13.90 -26.20
CA ASP A 408 12.22 -14.09 -27.54
C ASP A 408 13.61 -14.73 -27.40
N THR A 409 13.63 -16.06 -27.36
CA THR A 409 14.85 -16.83 -27.16
C THR A 409 15.82 -16.73 -28.33
N THR A 410 15.31 -16.44 -29.54
CA THR A 410 16.11 -16.25 -30.75
C THR A 410 16.94 -14.97 -30.65
N ASN A 411 16.31 -13.88 -30.21
CA ASN A 411 16.98 -12.58 -30.07
C ASN A 411 17.53 -12.32 -28.67
N LYS A 412 17.49 -13.32 -27.76
CA LYS A 412 17.92 -13.20 -26.35
C LYS A 412 17.21 -12.08 -25.60
N LYS A 413 15.92 -11.87 -25.87
CA LYS A 413 15.11 -10.80 -25.26
C LYS A 413 14.03 -11.34 -24.34
N ALA A 414 13.66 -10.54 -23.35
CA ALA A 414 12.42 -10.69 -22.61
C ALA A 414 11.68 -9.34 -22.60
N THR A 415 10.38 -9.36 -22.83
CA THR A 415 9.53 -8.18 -22.80
C THR A 415 8.51 -8.33 -21.69
N ILE A 416 8.51 -7.37 -20.77
CA ILE A 416 7.50 -7.28 -19.71
C ILE A 416 6.52 -6.18 -20.08
N THR A 417 5.24 -6.48 -20.03
CA THR A 417 4.17 -5.54 -20.40
C THR A 417 3.18 -5.43 -19.27
N ALA A 418 2.80 -4.21 -18.87
CA ALA A 418 1.69 -4.01 -17.93
C ALA A 418 0.42 -4.58 -18.53
N THR A 419 -0.36 -5.32 -17.75
CA THR A 419 -1.68 -5.75 -18.22
C THR A 419 -2.60 -4.52 -18.37
N PRO A 420 -3.60 -4.55 -19.29
CA PRO A 420 -4.53 -3.43 -19.46
C PRO A 420 -5.25 -3.04 -18.15
N ASN A 421 -5.54 -4.04 -17.31
CA ASN A 421 -6.26 -3.90 -16.05
C ASN A 421 -5.35 -3.77 -14.83
N SER A 422 -4.02 -3.78 -14.99
CA SER A 422 -3.05 -3.60 -13.92
C SER A 422 -3.39 -2.34 -13.12
N THR A 423 -3.49 -2.39 -11.81
CA THR A 423 -3.65 -1.17 -11.00
C THR A 423 -2.31 -0.56 -10.60
N GLN A 424 -1.21 -1.31 -10.77
CA GLN A 424 0.11 -0.96 -10.24
C GLN A 424 1.03 -0.29 -11.26
N ALA A 425 0.97 -0.66 -12.55
CA ALA A 425 1.96 -0.19 -13.53
C ALA A 425 1.36 0.07 -14.93
N LYS A 426 2.11 0.81 -15.77
CA LYS A 426 1.82 1.01 -17.19
C LYS A 426 3.07 0.88 -18.06
N GLY A 427 2.87 0.65 -19.36
CA GLY A 427 3.93 0.59 -20.37
C GLY A 427 4.55 -0.82 -20.52
N ASN A 428 5.72 -0.88 -21.15
CA ASN A 428 6.50 -2.11 -21.31
C ASN A 428 8.01 -1.85 -21.11
N VAL A 429 8.76 -2.92 -20.86
CA VAL A 429 10.22 -2.91 -20.74
C VAL A 429 10.78 -4.13 -21.48
N VAL A 430 11.84 -3.89 -22.28
CA VAL A 430 12.55 -4.94 -23.02
C VAL A 430 13.95 -5.11 -22.44
N PHE A 431 14.30 -6.35 -22.12
CA PHE A 431 15.63 -6.81 -21.75
C PHE A 431 16.27 -7.51 -22.94
N THR A 432 17.57 -7.34 -23.15
CA THR A 432 18.27 -7.75 -24.39
C THR A 432 19.42 -8.74 -24.20
N ASN A 433 19.67 -9.16 -22.96
CA ASN A 433 20.74 -10.11 -22.61
C ASN A 433 20.21 -11.28 -21.77
N VAL A 434 19.16 -11.92 -22.29
CA VAL A 434 18.47 -13.04 -21.63
C VAL A 434 19.02 -14.35 -22.17
N THR A 435 19.58 -15.16 -21.28
CA THR A 435 20.13 -16.47 -21.62
C THR A 435 19.24 -17.57 -21.07
N VAL A 436 18.83 -18.51 -21.92
CA VAL A 436 18.05 -19.68 -21.50
C VAL A 436 18.99 -20.84 -21.20
N THR A 437 18.88 -21.40 -20.00
CA THR A 437 19.57 -22.62 -19.59
C THR A 437 18.58 -23.78 -19.53
N VAL A 438 18.99 -24.93 -20.07
CA VAL A 438 18.27 -26.19 -19.86
C VAL A 438 18.89 -26.88 -18.65
N GLU A 439 18.19 -26.91 -17.53
CA GLU A 439 18.65 -27.68 -16.37
C GLU A 439 18.42 -29.17 -16.65
N LYS A 440 19.50 -29.87 -17.00
CA LYS A 440 19.45 -31.31 -17.31
C LYS A 440 19.59 -32.14 -16.02
N PRO A 441 18.71 -33.13 -15.78
CA PRO A 441 18.90 -34.12 -14.72
C PRO A 441 20.24 -34.87 -14.86
N ALA A 442 20.83 -35.29 -13.75
CA ALA A 442 22.06 -36.09 -13.76
C ALA A 442 21.78 -37.54 -14.21
N LEU A 443 22.73 -38.20 -14.88
CA LEU A 443 22.57 -39.56 -15.42
C LEU A 443 22.17 -40.62 -14.38
N ASN A 444 22.50 -40.43 -13.11
CA ASN A 444 22.09 -41.31 -12.02
C ASN A 444 20.55 -41.37 -11.84
N THR A 445 19.81 -40.38 -12.35
CA THR A 445 18.34 -40.39 -12.32
C THR A 445 17.74 -41.40 -13.31
N PHE A 446 18.46 -41.71 -14.39
CA PHE A 446 18.01 -42.62 -15.46
C PHE A 446 18.59 -44.04 -15.36
N THR A 447 19.71 -44.20 -14.65
CA THR A 447 20.48 -45.45 -14.55
C THR A 447 20.17 -46.19 -13.26
N HIS A 448 20.38 -47.51 -13.22
CA HIS A 448 20.17 -48.31 -11.99
C HIS A 448 20.88 -47.70 -10.77
N ASP A 449 20.19 -47.64 -9.63
CA ASP A 449 20.70 -47.01 -8.40
C ASP A 449 21.89 -47.79 -7.81
N ASP A 450 21.84 -49.12 -7.89
CA ASP A 450 22.93 -49.99 -7.47
C ASP A 450 23.95 -50.17 -8.60
N LYS A 451 25.04 -49.39 -8.52
CA LYS A 451 26.17 -49.42 -9.47
C LYS A 451 27.02 -50.69 -9.38
N ASN A 452 26.79 -51.52 -8.36
CA ASN A 452 27.48 -52.79 -8.13
C ASN A 452 26.58 -53.99 -8.46
N LYS A 453 25.34 -53.74 -8.90
CA LYS A 453 24.44 -54.78 -9.40
C LYS A 453 25.13 -55.57 -10.51
N ALA A 454 25.07 -56.90 -10.40
CA ALA A 454 25.59 -57.78 -11.44
C ALA A 454 24.78 -57.57 -12.72
N ILE A 455 25.44 -57.13 -13.79
CA ILE A 455 24.82 -56.94 -15.12
C ILE A 455 25.58 -57.82 -16.12
N THR A 456 24.84 -58.71 -16.78
CA THR A 456 25.38 -59.59 -17.82
C THR A 456 25.09 -59.01 -19.20
N ILE A 457 26.15 -58.82 -19.98
CA ILE A 457 26.10 -58.41 -21.38
C ILE A 457 26.71 -59.51 -22.26
N THR A 458 26.33 -59.54 -23.52
CA THR A 458 26.90 -60.43 -24.52
C THR A 458 28.11 -59.79 -25.18
N GLN A 459 29.00 -60.60 -25.74
CA GLN A 459 30.11 -60.07 -26.53
C GLN A 459 29.65 -59.23 -27.74
N ALA A 460 28.49 -59.55 -28.33
CA ALA A 460 27.92 -58.76 -29.43
C ALA A 460 27.58 -57.33 -28.97
N GLU A 461 26.98 -57.18 -27.79
CA GLU A 461 26.64 -55.88 -27.18
C GLU A 461 27.87 -55.06 -26.81
N VAL A 462 28.97 -55.71 -26.42
CA VAL A 462 30.27 -55.04 -26.16
C VAL A 462 30.80 -54.38 -27.43
N THR A 463 30.68 -55.06 -28.57
CA THR A 463 31.16 -54.58 -29.87
C THR A 463 30.22 -53.54 -30.48
N SER A 464 28.90 -53.80 -30.48
CA SER A 464 27.91 -52.92 -31.11
C SER A 464 27.66 -51.65 -30.31
N LYS A 465 27.72 -51.72 -28.96
CA LYS A 465 27.36 -50.62 -28.04
C LYS A 465 26.00 -50.02 -28.38
N ASP A 466 25.07 -50.87 -28.79
CA ASP A 466 23.75 -50.46 -29.27
C ASP A 466 22.78 -50.11 -28.12
N GLN A 467 21.54 -49.80 -28.50
CA GLN A 467 20.49 -49.45 -27.56
C GLN A 467 20.15 -50.61 -26.59
N ASN A 468 20.26 -51.87 -27.02
CA ASN A 468 20.00 -53.01 -26.14
C ASN A 468 21.08 -53.10 -25.05
N ALA A 469 22.34 -52.86 -25.42
CA ALA A 469 23.45 -52.76 -24.48
C ALA A 469 23.20 -51.65 -23.44
N LEU A 470 22.82 -50.44 -23.88
CA LEU A 470 22.52 -49.31 -22.97
C LEU A 470 21.32 -49.60 -22.06
N ASN A 471 20.24 -50.16 -22.60
CA ASN A 471 19.00 -50.42 -21.87
C ASN A 471 19.19 -51.30 -20.62
N LYS A 472 20.17 -52.21 -20.62
CA LYS A 472 20.49 -53.07 -19.46
C LYS A 472 20.97 -52.30 -18.23
N PHE A 473 21.37 -51.05 -18.40
CA PHE A 473 21.86 -50.18 -17.33
C PHE A 473 20.86 -49.09 -16.92
N LEU A 474 19.77 -48.93 -17.67
CA LEU A 474 18.73 -47.94 -17.41
C LEU A 474 17.68 -48.49 -16.45
N LYS A 475 17.06 -47.62 -15.65
CA LYS A 475 15.90 -47.98 -14.81
C LYS A 475 14.69 -48.36 -15.68
N GLN A 476 14.56 -47.67 -16.81
CA GLN A 476 13.49 -47.87 -17.80
C GLN A 476 14.12 -47.94 -19.19
N ALA A 477 13.85 -49.02 -19.92
CA ALA A 477 14.33 -49.17 -21.29
C ALA A 477 13.83 -48.02 -22.17
N GLY A 478 14.72 -47.45 -22.99
CA GLY A 478 14.41 -46.32 -23.87
C GLY A 478 14.33 -44.95 -23.17
N SER A 479 14.62 -44.85 -21.86
CA SER A 479 14.65 -43.54 -21.18
C SER A 479 15.79 -42.63 -21.65
N LEU A 480 16.80 -43.20 -22.32
CA LEU A 480 17.89 -42.48 -22.99
C LEU A 480 18.20 -43.17 -24.30
N THR A 481 18.50 -42.39 -25.34
CA THR A 481 18.88 -42.89 -26.67
C THR A 481 20.40 -42.92 -26.82
N VAL A 482 20.95 -44.02 -27.33
CA VAL A 482 22.39 -44.17 -27.55
C VAL A 482 22.90 -43.17 -28.60
N ASN A 483 24.09 -42.60 -28.38
CA ASN A 483 24.75 -41.56 -29.19
C ASN A 483 24.01 -40.21 -29.31
N THR A 484 22.72 -40.16 -29.02
CA THR A 484 21.95 -38.91 -28.92
C THR A 484 22.00 -38.37 -27.50
N ASP A 485 21.62 -39.17 -26.51
CA ASP A 485 21.55 -38.76 -25.11
C ASP A 485 22.74 -39.24 -24.29
N ALA A 486 23.20 -40.47 -24.53
CA ALA A 486 24.36 -41.03 -23.84
C ALA A 486 25.16 -41.99 -24.72
N THR A 487 26.45 -42.13 -24.43
CA THR A 487 27.32 -43.19 -24.95
C THR A 487 27.65 -44.19 -23.86
N ILE A 488 27.97 -45.43 -24.24
CA ILE A 488 28.41 -46.48 -23.34
C ILE A 488 29.76 -47.04 -23.77
N GLU A 489 30.65 -47.24 -22.80
CA GLU A 489 31.96 -47.84 -23.00
C GLU A 489 32.16 -49.00 -22.03
N PHE A 490 32.70 -50.11 -22.52
CA PHE A 490 32.95 -51.32 -21.74
C PHE A 490 34.45 -51.52 -21.53
N ASP A 491 34.82 -51.65 -20.27
CA ASP A 491 36.14 -52.12 -19.86
C ASP A 491 35.97 -53.55 -19.34
N THR A 492 36.09 -54.50 -20.27
CA THR A 492 35.89 -55.93 -20.01
C THR A 492 37.00 -56.53 -19.15
N THR A 493 38.15 -55.88 -19.05
CA THR A 493 39.26 -56.30 -18.17
C THR A 493 38.94 -55.99 -16.72
N ASN A 494 38.43 -54.79 -16.45
CA ASN A 494 38.09 -54.33 -15.11
C ASN A 494 36.62 -54.58 -14.73
N LYS A 495 35.86 -55.29 -15.56
CA LYS A 495 34.42 -55.59 -15.36
C LYS A 495 33.56 -54.33 -15.20
N LYS A 496 33.90 -53.27 -15.94
CA LYS A 496 33.24 -51.96 -15.84
C LYS A 496 32.48 -51.59 -17.11
N ALA A 497 31.42 -50.80 -16.92
CA ALA A 497 30.79 -50.06 -18.00
C ALA A 497 30.61 -48.59 -17.58
N THR A 498 30.94 -47.66 -18.47
CA THR A 498 30.77 -46.22 -18.23
C THR A 498 29.74 -45.67 -19.19
N ILE A 499 28.69 -45.05 -18.64
CA ILE A 499 27.70 -44.31 -19.41
C ILE A 499 28.01 -42.83 -19.26
N THR A 500 28.15 -42.12 -20.38
CA THR A 500 28.47 -40.69 -20.40
C THR A 500 27.40 -39.95 -21.18
N ALA A 501 26.87 -38.86 -20.62
CA ALA A 501 25.91 -38.04 -21.33
C ALA A 501 26.63 -37.37 -22.50
N THR A 502 26.02 -37.38 -23.68
CA THR A 502 26.64 -36.71 -24.83
C THR A 502 26.67 -35.19 -24.59
N PRO A 503 27.65 -34.45 -25.14
CA PRO A 503 27.71 -32.99 -24.98
C PRO A 503 26.42 -32.27 -25.44
N ASN A 504 25.76 -32.84 -26.45
CA ASN A 504 24.55 -32.29 -27.06
C ASN A 504 23.26 -32.90 -26.52
N SER A 505 23.33 -33.81 -25.54
CA SER A 505 22.12 -34.40 -24.94
C SER A 505 21.23 -33.30 -24.38
N THR A 506 19.96 -33.30 -24.71
CA THR A 506 18.97 -32.40 -24.09
C THR A 506 18.38 -32.98 -22.82
N GLN A 507 18.57 -34.28 -22.58
CA GLN A 507 17.91 -35.05 -21.52
C GLN A 507 18.76 -35.24 -20.26
N ALA A 508 20.09 -35.37 -20.38
CA ALA A 508 20.93 -35.76 -19.24
C ALA A 508 22.29 -35.03 -19.21
N LYS A 509 22.94 -35.05 -18.03
CA LYS A 509 24.32 -34.60 -17.83
C LYS A 509 25.13 -35.56 -16.94
N GLY A 510 26.46 -35.49 -17.07
CA GLY A 510 27.42 -36.22 -16.22
C GLY A 510 27.81 -37.60 -16.77
N ASN A 511 28.31 -38.47 -15.90
CA ASN A 511 28.66 -39.87 -16.19
C ASN A 511 28.28 -40.80 -15.03
N VAL A 512 28.13 -42.08 -15.32
CA VAL A 512 27.88 -43.15 -14.34
C VAL A 512 28.73 -44.36 -14.69
N VAL A 513 29.42 -44.92 -13.69
CA VAL A 513 30.26 -46.11 -13.82
C VAL A 513 29.63 -47.29 -13.06
N PHE A 514 29.47 -48.41 -13.75
CA PHE A 514 29.08 -49.71 -13.20
C PHE A 514 30.32 -50.58 -13.04
N THR A 515 30.43 -51.33 -11.95
CA THR A 515 31.67 -52.05 -11.58
C THR A 515 31.56 -53.57 -11.54
N ASN A 516 30.37 -54.11 -11.81
CA ASN A 516 30.10 -55.55 -11.77
C ASN A 516 29.48 -56.04 -13.08
N VAL A 517 30.17 -55.77 -14.19
CA VAL A 517 29.72 -56.12 -15.54
C VAL A 517 30.41 -57.41 -15.99
N THR A 518 29.63 -58.42 -16.35
CA THR A 518 30.12 -59.71 -16.85
C THR A 518 29.80 -59.85 -18.32
N VAL A 519 30.78 -60.30 -19.12
CA VAL A 519 30.61 -60.54 -20.55
C VAL A 519 30.44 -62.03 -20.81
N GLU A 520 29.30 -62.40 -21.38
CA GLU A 520 29.02 -63.72 -21.92
C GLU A 520 29.57 -63.82 -23.34
N LYS A 521 30.48 -64.79 -23.55
CA LYS A 521 31.11 -65.02 -24.84
C LYS A 521 30.47 -66.23 -25.53
N PRO A 522 30.17 -66.15 -26.83
CA PRO A 522 29.75 -67.31 -27.60
C PRO A 522 30.88 -68.35 -27.68
N ALA A 523 30.55 -69.65 -27.72
CA ALA A 523 31.56 -70.71 -27.86
C ALA A 523 32.13 -70.73 -29.29
N LEU A 524 33.46 -70.75 -29.43
CA LEU A 524 34.12 -70.70 -30.74
C LEU A 524 33.75 -71.88 -31.65
N ASN A 525 33.51 -73.05 -31.07
CA ASN A 525 33.14 -74.27 -31.80
C ASN A 525 31.77 -74.19 -32.51
N THR A 526 30.93 -73.21 -32.16
CA THR A 526 29.66 -72.96 -32.84
C THR A 526 29.86 -72.18 -34.14
N THR A 527 30.94 -71.40 -34.24
CA THR A 527 31.26 -70.59 -35.42
C THR A 527 32.32 -71.26 -36.30
N LEU A 528 33.34 -71.88 -35.70
CA LEU A 528 34.33 -72.73 -36.37
C LEU A 528 33.77 -74.17 -36.46
N THR A 529 32.99 -74.42 -37.50
CA THR A 529 32.26 -75.68 -37.69
C THR A 529 33.09 -76.74 -38.40
N VAL A 530 33.95 -76.36 -39.36
CA VAL A 530 34.83 -77.26 -40.11
C VAL A 530 36.19 -77.34 -39.43
N LYS A 531 36.45 -78.50 -38.79
CA LYS A 531 37.68 -78.78 -38.03
C LYS A 531 38.75 -79.53 -38.84
N GLU A 532 38.32 -80.28 -39.85
CA GLU A 532 39.20 -80.95 -40.81
C GLU A 532 39.51 -80.00 -41.98
N LEU A 533 40.69 -79.40 -41.98
CA LEU A 533 41.07 -78.37 -42.94
C LEU A 533 41.54 -78.96 -44.30
N GLY A 534 41.78 -80.27 -44.35
CA GLY A 534 42.30 -80.96 -45.52
C GLY A 534 43.79 -80.70 -45.72
N GLN A 535 44.24 -80.79 -46.98
CA GLN A 535 45.66 -80.62 -47.33
C GLN A 535 46.06 -79.15 -47.37
N ILE A 536 47.21 -78.82 -46.77
CA ILE A 536 47.81 -77.47 -46.75
C ILE A 536 49.25 -77.50 -47.26
N ASN A 537 49.72 -76.38 -47.82
CA ASN A 537 51.04 -76.32 -48.48
C ASN A 537 52.23 -76.44 -47.52
N ALA A 538 52.07 -76.06 -46.25
CA ALA A 538 53.12 -76.13 -45.23
C ALA A 538 52.52 -76.13 -43.81
N ARG A 539 53.24 -76.72 -42.85
CA ARG A 539 52.88 -76.71 -41.43
C ARG A 539 53.28 -75.39 -40.75
N THR A 540 52.55 -74.31 -41.05
CA THR A 540 52.76 -72.99 -40.45
C THR A 540 51.47 -72.43 -39.89
N GLN A 541 51.55 -71.54 -38.88
CA GLN A 541 50.37 -70.87 -38.32
C GLN A 541 49.58 -70.13 -39.41
N ALA A 542 50.29 -69.49 -40.36
CA ALA A 542 49.69 -68.78 -41.48
C ALA A 542 48.92 -69.71 -42.42
N ALA A 543 49.49 -70.86 -42.78
CA ALA A 543 48.83 -71.83 -43.67
C ALA A 543 47.59 -72.44 -43.01
N VAL A 544 47.67 -72.79 -41.72
CA VAL A 544 46.51 -73.29 -40.95
C VAL A 544 45.43 -72.21 -40.82
N LYS A 545 45.81 -70.96 -40.53
CA LYS A 545 44.87 -69.84 -40.46
C LYS A 545 44.15 -69.62 -41.80
N ALA A 546 44.88 -69.62 -42.90
CA ALA A 546 44.32 -69.47 -44.24
C ALA A 546 43.37 -70.62 -44.61
N ALA A 547 43.76 -71.86 -44.30
CA ALA A 547 42.91 -73.03 -44.54
C ALA A 547 41.63 -72.99 -43.67
N MET A 548 41.75 -72.65 -42.39
CA MET A 548 40.62 -72.46 -41.48
C MET A 548 39.64 -71.40 -42.00
N LEU A 549 40.14 -70.22 -42.38
CA LEU A 549 39.31 -69.11 -42.86
C LEU A 549 38.65 -69.43 -44.21
N SER A 550 39.34 -70.15 -45.10
CA SER A 550 38.75 -70.54 -46.39
C SER A 550 37.66 -71.60 -46.26
N LYS A 551 37.77 -72.51 -45.28
CA LYS A 551 36.78 -73.57 -45.02
C LYS A 551 35.61 -73.13 -44.13
N ASN A 552 35.81 -72.11 -43.29
CA ASN A 552 34.79 -71.61 -42.37
C ASN A 552 34.40 -70.17 -42.76
N THR A 553 33.59 -70.03 -43.81
CA THR A 553 33.13 -68.72 -44.31
C THR A 553 32.39 -67.88 -43.27
N ASN A 554 31.79 -68.52 -42.26
CA ASN A 554 31.15 -67.85 -41.12
C ASN A 554 32.12 -67.00 -40.29
N LEU A 555 33.43 -67.27 -40.35
CA LEU A 555 34.47 -66.50 -39.65
C LEU A 555 34.84 -65.21 -40.39
N GLN A 556 34.30 -64.93 -41.60
CA GLN A 556 34.60 -63.71 -42.34
C GLN A 556 34.15 -62.44 -41.60
N ASN A 557 33.09 -62.53 -40.80
CA ASN A 557 32.56 -61.42 -40.00
C ASN A 557 33.24 -61.29 -38.62
N VAL A 558 34.20 -62.15 -38.31
CA VAL A 558 35.01 -62.09 -37.09
C VAL A 558 36.31 -61.35 -37.41
N ASP A 559 36.88 -60.65 -36.43
CA ASP A 559 38.19 -60.03 -36.60
C ASP A 559 39.28 -61.10 -36.80
N GLN A 560 39.63 -61.32 -38.06
CA GLN A 560 40.55 -62.36 -38.47
C GLN A 560 41.95 -62.18 -37.87
N ASN A 561 42.34 -60.95 -37.52
CA ASN A 561 43.67 -60.66 -36.98
C ASN A 561 43.83 -61.16 -35.54
N ARG A 562 42.72 -61.35 -34.82
CA ARG A 562 42.71 -61.75 -33.41
C ARG A 562 42.65 -63.26 -33.18
N PHE A 563 42.59 -64.06 -34.25
CA PHE A 563 42.81 -65.51 -34.14
C PHE A 563 44.26 -65.82 -33.77
N THR A 564 44.41 -66.62 -32.73
CA THR A 564 45.69 -67.21 -32.34
C THR A 564 45.70 -68.68 -32.73
N ILE A 565 46.73 -69.11 -33.47
CA ILE A 565 46.92 -70.50 -33.90
C ILE A 565 48.14 -71.06 -33.19
N THR A 566 47.92 -72.11 -32.41
CA THR A 566 49.00 -72.84 -31.74
C THR A 566 49.11 -74.21 -32.38
N LEU A 567 50.18 -74.44 -33.15
CA LEU A 567 50.45 -75.76 -33.73
C LEU A 567 50.77 -76.76 -32.61
N ASP A 568 50.36 -78.01 -32.77
CA ASP A 568 50.75 -79.09 -31.83
C ASP A 568 52.29 -79.17 -31.76
N THR A 569 52.86 -79.54 -30.62
CA THR A 569 54.31 -79.74 -30.51
C THR A 569 54.79 -80.96 -31.29
N ASP A 570 53.93 -81.97 -31.42
CA ASP A 570 54.18 -83.16 -32.23
C ASP A 570 53.81 -82.90 -33.69
N ALA A 571 54.83 -82.86 -34.56
CA ALA A 571 54.65 -82.60 -35.97
C ALA A 571 53.88 -83.72 -36.70
N SER A 572 53.88 -84.95 -36.18
CA SER A 572 53.23 -86.11 -36.81
C SER A 572 51.70 -86.05 -36.73
N LYS A 573 51.15 -85.36 -35.73
CA LYS A 573 49.70 -85.28 -35.50
C LYS A 573 48.98 -84.37 -36.48
N ASN A 574 49.69 -83.42 -37.09
CA ASN A 574 49.11 -82.39 -37.97
C ASN A 574 47.84 -81.72 -37.40
N LYS A 575 47.94 -81.28 -36.13
CA LYS A 575 46.88 -80.59 -35.40
C LYS A 575 47.29 -79.18 -35.00
N ALA A 576 46.31 -78.32 -34.76
CA ALA A 576 46.48 -76.99 -34.17
C ALA A 576 45.30 -76.65 -33.28
N THR A 577 45.55 -75.84 -32.25
CA THR A 577 44.53 -75.23 -31.39
C THR A 577 44.29 -73.78 -31.83
N VAL A 578 43.03 -73.41 -31.95
CA VAL A 578 42.55 -72.08 -32.35
C VAL A 578 41.86 -71.43 -31.17
N THR A 579 42.24 -70.18 -30.87
CA THR A 579 41.56 -69.35 -29.87
C THR A 579 41.25 -67.97 -30.43
N HIS A 580 40.19 -67.34 -29.92
CA HIS A 580 39.84 -65.98 -30.24
C HIS A 580 39.30 -65.26 -28.99
N PRO A 581 39.75 -64.04 -28.67
CA PRO A 581 39.43 -63.36 -27.42
C PRO A 581 37.93 -63.06 -27.23
N ASP A 582 37.18 -62.91 -28.31
CA ASP A 582 35.72 -62.64 -28.26
C ASP A 582 34.88 -63.93 -28.13
N PHE A 583 35.51 -65.11 -28.14
CA PHE A 583 34.81 -66.38 -27.98
C PHE A 583 35.25 -67.08 -26.70
N ALA A 584 34.39 -67.95 -26.19
CA ALA A 584 34.73 -68.92 -25.18
C ALA A 584 35.37 -70.16 -25.83
N ASP A 585 36.25 -70.80 -25.05
CA ASP A 585 36.90 -72.07 -25.34
C ASP A 585 37.85 -72.10 -26.56
N ALA A 586 38.80 -73.03 -26.51
CA ALA A 586 39.72 -73.30 -27.61
C ALA A 586 39.17 -74.41 -28.51
N VAL A 587 39.47 -74.36 -29.81
CA VAL A 587 39.02 -75.37 -30.80
C VAL A 587 40.21 -76.02 -31.47
N GLU A 588 40.25 -77.36 -31.45
CA GLU A 588 41.25 -78.14 -32.18
C GLU A 588 40.83 -78.32 -33.65
N VAL A 589 41.79 -78.17 -34.55
CA VAL A 589 41.67 -78.41 -36.00
C VAL A 589 42.79 -79.33 -36.48
N SER A 590 42.54 -80.07 -37.55
CA SER A 590 43.46 -81.06 -38.15
C SER A 590 43.65 -80.80 -39.64
N PHE A 591 44.79 -81.22 -40.16
CA PHE A 591 45.16 -81.03 -41.56
C PHE A 591 46.11 -82.13 -42.04
N SER A 592 46.41 -82.15 -43.32
CA SER A 592 47.54 -82.90 -43.90
C SER A 592 48.48 -81.92 -44.60
N VAL A 593 49.77 -82.23 -44.69
CA VAL A 593 50.75 -81.34 -45.34
C VAL A 593 51.05 -81.88 -46.74
N GLN A 594 50.93 -81.02 -47.74
CA GLN A 594 51.31 -81.33 -49.10
C GLN A 594 52.81 -81.60 -49.18
N LEU A 595 53.19 -82.73 -49.79
CA LEU A 595 54.60 -83.06 -49.99
C LEU A 595 55.25 -82.04 -50.94
N LYS A 596 56.53 -81.70 -50.70
CA LYS A 596 57.29 -80.81 -51.59
C LYS A 596 57.76 -81.60 -52.81
N LEU A 597 57.68 -81.03 -54.01
CA LEU A 597 58.20 -81.67 -55.21
C LEU A 597 59.70 -82.00 -55.09
N GLU A 598 60.43 -81.19 -54.31
CA GLU A 598 61.87 -81.38 -54.04
C GLU A 598 62.20 -82.62 -53.21
N SER A 599 61.21 -83.12 -52.46
CA SER A 599 61.32 -84.40 -51.74
C SER A 599 61.22 -85.61 -52.68
N ILE A 600 60.77 -85.38 -53.91
CA ILE A 600 60.57 -86.39 -54.96
C ILE A 600 61.67 -86.30 -56.02
N LEU A 601 61.95 -85.08 -56.48
CA LEU A 601 63.01 -84.74 -57.46
C LEU A 601 64.19 -84.08 -56.73
N THR A 602 65.10 -84.93 -56.27
CA THR A 602 66.33 -84.48 -55.59
C THR A 602 67.29 -83.79 -56.57
N SER A 603 68.26 -83.03 -56.07
CA SER A 603 69.19 -82.23 -56.91
C SER A 603 69.94 -83.07 -57.95
N THR A 604 70.26 -84.33 -57.64
CA THR A 604 70.95 -85.26 -58.55
C THR A 604 70.08 -85.72 -59.72
N GLN A 605 68.75 -85.60 -59.62
CA GLN A 605 67.78 -86.00 -60.64
C GLN A 605 67.33 -84.83 -61.53
N ARG A 606 67.85 -83.62 -61.29
CA ARG A 606 67.46 -82.40 -62.03
C ARG A 606 68.17 -82.22 -63.36
N ASP A 607 69.18 -83.02 -63.70
CA ASP A 607 69.79 -83.04 -65.04
C ASP A 607 69.26 -84.21 -65.89
N LEU A 608 68.57 -83.87 -66.97
CA LEU A 608 68.02 -84.87 -67.89
C LEU A 608 69.05 -85.34 -68.93
N GLY A 609 70.23 -84.73 -69.03
CA GLY A 609 71.26 -85.08 -70.00
C GLY A 609 70.90 -84.67 -71.43
N LYS A 610 71.29 -85.48 -72.42
CA LYS A 610 71.08 -85.18 -73.85
C LYS A 610 69.66 -85.54 -74.30
N LEU A 611 68.95 -84.58 -74.88
CA LEU A 611 67.62 -84.73 -75.47
C LEU A 611 67.67 -84.57 -77.00
N PRO A 612 66.79 -85.25 -77.75
CA PRO A 612 66.78 -85.17 -79.21
C PRO A 612 66.39 -83.78 -79.74
N GLU A 613 65.61 -83.03 -78.97
CA GLU A 613 65.09 -81.71 -79.33
C GLU A 613 64.71 -80.90 -78.07
N ARG A 614 64.50 -79.58 -78.23
CA ARG A 614 63.98 -78.70 -77.18
C ARG A 614 62.45 -78.65 -77.27
N SER A 615 61.79 -79.71 -76.79
CA SER A 615 60.32 -79.80 -76.71
C SER A 615 59.86 -80.24 -75.32
N VAL A 616 58.65 -79.83 -74.92
CA VAL A 616 58.02 -80.24 -73.66
C VAL A 616 57.87 -81.76 -73.60
N ASP A 617 57.52 -82.39 -74.73
CA ASP A 617 57.35 -83.84 -74.82
C ASP A 617 58.67 -84.60 -74.67
N ALA A 618 59.78 -84.10 -75.23
CA ALA A 618 61.10 -84.68 -75.02
C ALA A 618 61.53 -84.63 -73.55
N VAL A 619 61.30 -83.50 -72.88
CA VAL A 619 61.56 -83.31 -71.45
C VAL A 619 60.68 -84.23 -70.60
N ARG A 620 59.37 -84.30 -70.88
CA ARG A 620 58.43 -85.18 -70.19
C ARG A 620 58.82 -86.64 -70.31
N LYS A 621 59.14 -87.09 -71.54
CA LYS A 621 59.56 -88.46 -71.80
C LYS A 621 60.85 -88.80 -71.05
N ALA A 622 61.82 -87.87 -71.00
CA ALA A 622 63.07 -88.08 -70.29
C ALA A 622 62.88 -88.16 -68.75
N LEU A 623 62.04 -87.30 -68.17
CA LEU A 623 61.67 -87.35 -66.75
C LEU A 623 61.08 -88.73 -66.35
N LEU A 624 60.20 -89.26 -67.20
CA LEU A 624 59.56 -90.57 -66.98
C LEU A 624 60.52 -91.74 -67.23
N THR A 625 61.31 -91.69 -68.31
CA THR A 625 62.16 -92.81 -68.75
C THR A 625 63.40 -92.99 -67.85
N LYS A 626 63.99 -91.91 -67.34
CA LYS A 626 65.13 -91.99 -66.42
C LYS A 626 64.77 -92.43 -64.99
N LYS A 627 63.49 -92.78 -64.73
CA LYS A 627 62.97 -93.07 -63.38
C LYS A 627 63.17 -91.94 -62.36
N ASN A 628 63.38 -90.70 -62.82
CA ASN A 628 63.61 -89.54 -61.96
C ASN A 628 62.39 -89.21 -61.07
N ILE A 629 61.21 -89.71 -61.44
CA ILE A 629 59.94 -89.56 -60.72
C ILE A 629 59.24 -90.90 -60.48
N SER A 630 60.01 -91.98 -60.30
CA SER A 630 59.50 -93.36 -60.18
C SER A 630 58.58 -93.63 -58.99
N SER A 631 58.54 -92.72 -58.00
CA SER A 631 57.62 -92.79 -56.85
C SER A 631 56.26 -92.12 -57.09
N LEU A 632 56.04 -91.47 -58.24
CA LEU A 632 54.77 -90.83 -58.59
C LEU A 632 53.78 -91.83 -59.19
N THR A 633 52.51 -91.75 -58.77
CA THR A 633 51.42 -92.51 -59.39
C THR A 633 51.13 -92.02 -60.82
N PRO A 634 50.50 -92.84 -61.69
CA PRO A 634 50.14 -92.40 -63.04
C PRO A 634 49.29 -91.13 -63.09
N GLU A 635 48.44 -90.90 -62.08
CA GLU A 635 47.65 -89.68 -61.92
C GLU A 635 48.53 -88.47 -61.57
N GLN A 636 49.43 -88.62 -60.59
CA GLN A 636 50.35 -87.54 -60.19
C GLN A 636 51.30 -87.12 -61.32
N GLN A 637 51.68 -88.07 -62.18
CA GLN A 637 52.49 -87.79 -63.36
C GLN A 637 51.75 -86.91 -64.38
N GLN A 638 50.43 -87.06 -64.53
CA GLN A 638 49.61 -86.23 -65.43
C GLN A 638 49.49 -84.79 -64.93
N HIS A 639 49.53 -84.60 -63.61
CA HIS A 639 49.49 -83.29 -62.99
C HIS A 639 50.83 -82.54 -63.04
N LEU A 640 51.89 -83.13 -63.62
CA LEU A 640 53.16 -82.44 -63.85
C LEU A 640 53.06 -81.48 -65.04
N LYS A 641 53.26 -80.20 -64.74
CA LYS A 641 53.41 -79.13 -65.72
C LYS A 641 54.89 -78.89 -65.97
N ILE A 642 55.23 -78.73 -67.25
CA ILE A 642 56.60 -78.54 -67.73
C ILE A 642 56.62 -77.30 -68.59
N GLU A 643 57.43 -76.32 -68.21
CA GLU A 643 57.59 -75.06 -68.94
C GLU A 643 59.05 -74.89 -69.36
N LEU A 644 59.28 -74.85 -70.67
CA LEU A 644 60.63 -74.61 -71.20
C LEU A 644 61.03 -73.16 -70.97
N ILE A 645 62.24 -72.95 -70.46
CA ILE A 645 62.79 -71.59 -70.31
C ILE A 645 63.30 -71.11 -71.66
N GLU A 646 62.83 -69.93 -72.09
CA GLU A 646 63.14 -69.36 -73.39
C GLU A 646 64.66 -69.25 -73.62
N ASN A 647 65.12 -69.68 -74.80
CA ASN A 647 66.53 -69.66 -75.23
C ASN A 647 67.52 -70.36 -74.28
N LYS A 648 67.05 -71.22 -73.38
CA LYS A 648 67.88 -72.04 -72.49
C LYS A 648 67.51 -73.52 -72.63
N ASN A 649 68.47 -74.38 -72.29
CA ASN A 649 68.23 -75.81 -72.13
C ASN A 649 67.83 -76.11 -70.67
N GLU A 650 66.83 -75.38 -70.20
CA GLU A 650 66.27 -75.47 -68.86
C GLU A 650 64.75 -75.59 -68.97
N ALA A 651 64.12 -76.30 -68.02
CA ALA A 651 62.67 -76.32 -67.88
C ALA A 651 62.28 -76.25 -66.40
N ASP A 652 61.17 -75.57 -66.12
CA ASP A 652 60.56 -75.56 -64.79
C ASP A 652 59.46 -76.62 -64.71
N ILE A 653 59.50 -77.40 -63.63
CA ILE A 653 58.57 -78.49 -63.33
C ILE A 653 57.75 -78.10 -62.10
N SER A 654 56.44 -78.12 -62.22
CA SER A 654 55.51 -77.90 -61.11
C SER A 654 54.41 -78.96 -61.13
N SER A 655 53.68 -79.10 -60.02
CA SER A 655 52.53 -80.01 -59.92
C SER A 655 51.40 -79.36 -59.13
N SER A 656 50.15 -79.75 -59.40
CA SER A 656 49.04 -79.44 -58.48
C SER A 656 49.07 -80.30 -57.21
N ASP A 657 49.75 -81.45 -57.23
CA ASP A 657 49.76 -82.42 -56.12
C ASP A 657 50.91 -82.18 -55.13
N PHE A 658 51.93 -81.43 -55.54
CA PHE A 658 53.12 -81.15 -54.76
C PHE A 658 53.39 -79.65 -54.67
N SER A 659 53.93 -79.21 -53.54
CA SER A 659 54.32 -77.80 -53.39
C SER A 659 55.70 -77.53 -54.01
N GLY A 660 55.85 -76.35 -54.61
CA GLY A 660 57.11 -75.85 -55.17
C GLY A 660 57.31 -76.14 -56.67
N THR A 661 58.26 -75.41 -57.26
CA THR A 661 58.68 -75.56 -58.66
C THR A 661 60.15 -75.94 -58.69
N ILE A 662 60.51 -76.90 -59.54
CA ILE A 662 61.87 -77.37 -59.70
C ILE A 662 62.38 -77.04 -61.09
N ARG A 663 63.52 -76.37 -61.16
CA ARG A 663 64.25 -76.20 -62.40
C ARG A 663 65.08 -77.44 -62.71
N ILE A 664 64.96 -77.92 -63.93
CA ILE A 664 65.76 -78.99 -64.51
C ILE A 664 66.59 -78.48 -65.69
N THR A 665 67.72 -79.11 -65.94
CA THR A 665 68.63 -78.79 -67.04
C THR A 665 68.72 -79.94 -68.03
N PHE A 666 69.06 -79.64 -69.29
CA PHE A 666 69.35 -80.64 -70.31
C PHE A 666 70.33 -80.08 -71.35
N SER A 667 70.70 -80.88 -72.34
CA SER A 667 71.43 -80.46 -73.54
C SER A 667 70.72 -81.01 -74.78
N VAL A 668 70.72 -80.28 -75.88
CA VAL A 668 70.08 -80.72 -77.13
C VAL A 668 71.12 -81.37 -78.04
N GLN A 669 70.81 -82.55 -78.57
CA GLN A 669 71.68 -83.27 -79.48
C GLN A 669 71.80 -82.52 -80.81
N SER A 670 72.99 -82.01 -81.12
CA SER A 670 73.26 -81.34 -82.40
C SER A 670 73.52 -82.35 -83.51
N TYR A 671 72.64 -82.42 -84.51
CA TYR A 671 72.85 -83.21 -85.74
C TYR A 671 73.65 -82.43 -86.80
N THR A 672 74.67 -81.68 -86.36
CA THR A 672 75.57 -80.93 -87.25
C THR A 672 76.26 -81.83 -88.28
N GLY A 673 76.49 -83.11 -87.95
CA GLY A 673 77.02 -84.09 -88.88
C GLY A 673 76.04 -84.54 -89.98
N LEU A 674 74.74 -84.65 -89.69
CA LEU A 674 73.74 -85.13 -90.66
C LEU A 674 73.40 -84.03 -91.68
N ILE A 675 73.34 -82.77 -91.24
CA ILE A 675 73.10 -81.61 -92.12
C ILE A 675 74.29 -81.42 -93.09
N PHE A 676 75.53 -81.56 -92.61
CA PHE A 676 76.70 -81.55 -93.49
C PHE A 676 76.63 -82.69 -94.51
N PHE A 677 76.24 -83.90 -94.10
CA PHE A 677 76.10 -85.04 -95.01
C PHE A 677 75.03 -84.81 -96.08
N VAL A 678 73.84 -84.33 -95.71
CA VAL A 678 72.74 -84.05 -96.65
C VAL A 678 73.10 -82.91 -97.60
N VAL A 679 73.69 -81.82 -97.13
CA VAL A 679 74.13 -80.70 -97.98
C VAL A 679 75.22 -81.16 -98.95
N THR A 680 76.20 -81.95 -98.47
CA THR A 680 77.28 -82.47 -99.33
C THR A 680 76.73 -83.39 -100.41
N VAL A 681 75.81 -84.30 -100.08
CA VAL A 681 75.17 -85.20 -101.04
C VAL A 681 74.30 -84.42 -102.04
N LEU A 682 73.53 -83.43 -101.60
CA LEU A 682 72.70 -82.61 -102.47
C LEU A 682 73.54 -81.73 -103.42
N SER A 683 74.66 -81.18 -102.94
CA SER A 683 75.63 -80.45 -103.76
C SER A 683 76.29 -81.36 -104.81
N LEU A 684 76.60 -82.61 -104.47
CA LEU A 684 77.16 -83.58 -105.42
C LEU A 684 76.18 -83.92 -106.56
N ILE A 685 74.88 -84.08 -106.23
CA ILE A 685 73.82 -84.35 -107.21
C ILE A 685 73.63 -83.18 -108.17
N ILE A 686 73.68 -81.93 -107.67
CA ILE A 686 73.55 -80.73 -108.51
C ILE A 686 74.75 -80.59 -109.47
N ILE A 687 75.97 -80.88 -109.01
CA ILE A 687 77.18 -80.86 -109.87
C ILE A 687 77.13 -81.93 -110.97
N MET A 688 76.45 -83.06 -110.77
CA MET A 688 76.28 -84.07 -111.83
C MET A 688 75.25 -83.68 -112.91
N PHE A 689 74.39 -82.68 -112.65
CA PHE A 689 73.32 -82.25 -113.58
C PHE A 689 73.66 -81.00 -114.39
N VAL A 690 74.82 -80.37 -114.15
CA VAL A 690 75.42 -79.26 -114.93
C VAL A 690 76.62 -79.81 -115.69
#